data_AF-A0A1G9HAB9-F1
#
_entry.id   AF-A0A1G9HAB9-F1
#
_cell.length_a   1.000
_cell.length_b   1.000
_cell.length_c   1.000
_cell.angle_alpha   90.00
_cell.angle_beta   90.00
_cell.angle_gamma   90.00
#
_symmetry.space_group_name_H-M   'P 1'
#
loop_
_entity.id
_entity.type
_entity.pdbx_description
1 polymer ?
#
loop_
_entity_poly.entity_id
_entity_poly.type
_entity_poly.pdbx_seq_one_letter_code
_entity_poly.pdbx_strand_id
1 'polypeptide(L)'
;MPTLLRLLAALCLALLAAVPAPFAHAAEEAVKRLSVRYDVRADGIIDVRYELDWDFGEKGRRGIQFDIVTRERWENDPSLDAVYEVGDVAVESPTGAPATFQAIERGGGSDGSLRLRVGDPDRTLDERRHTYVITYTIAGAMRTYDGVPELHLDVTGLGYPPIEEFDVTVAGPAPVERARCLVGSRECEARVEGGEARLSGRNADGSTITAVASFPSGSVSNSEPILEERRVEFPSLVGHDAHYEIHADGSATATVDLAYLLPTDPGRPHRLDATLPVRRPLSRTEDVVYTVTEVTAVDAAGKPLETRVEEPSRYTAQMSTQDSRVLMELPSTEREATVRLTYRFEGAVSIDGDTARFAWPLAVDHTYGIEGQTYSWNAPGPVSATEVGRTDADGFDRYAALADAVTVDGTSVSLDEAESVSQLAWMRLEFPADAVTSGTQTIEPSLDHRAWQRAMATGVGGGAGLLGLGAVGFLLGRRRLVRDQRYLGVPPGVRGNPAEVGPSPAKVNIPVRFEEPEGTDVVVGGLLHDRKYKPAHLSALLISLAAKGAITLGLPARAGQVDPNRAAKGFERNFFSAVPREETALDNSRLLKMKKRVTDEQKEWLEHSGLFLPGGEGQGLRRGLMALFGLGIPVLVWAFYLLTDPSSPVLPAPHYLAHNFLFSTLVTAGSLVAFVLVWVSHRPALSADGTVLHDQLVGLEQYIRTAEQHQLRYEESQDVFRRFLPWAVLLGLAERWAQACRTMAEQGTIPPVDASFAGGLYGVSGLVDGLNSSVQSASSSSGGSGGSGGSSGFSSSGGGSGGGGTGASSW
;
A
#
# COMPACT_ATOMS: atom_id res chain seq x y z
N MET A 1 43.37 -10.31 -30.33
CA MET A 1 41.92 -10.05 -30.14
C MET A 1 41.19 -11.13 -29.32
N PRO A 2 41.16 -12.43 -29.68
CA PRO A 2 40.29 -13.41 -28.99
C PRO A 2 40.72 -13.73 -27.54
N THR A 3 42.00 -13.57 -27.21
CA THR A 3 42.54 -13.73 -25.84
C THR A 3 42.08 -12.62 -24.89
N LEU A 4 42.09 -11.36 -25.36
CA LEU A 4 41.63 -10.22 -24.57
C LEU A 4 40.13 -10.33 -24.25
N LEU A 5 39.33 -10.80 -25.21
CA LEU A 5 37.89 -11.02 -25.03
C LEU A 5 37.60 -12.12 -24.00
N ARG A 6 38.42 -13.18 -23.95
CA ARG A 6 38.32 -14.25 -22.94
C ARG A 6 38.76 -13.81 -21.55
N LEU A 7 39.81 -12.98 -21.46
CA LEU A 7 40.23 -12.38 -20.19
C LEU A 7 39.18 -11.40 -19.65
N LEU A 8 38.62 -10.54 -20.50
CA LEU A 8 37.50 -9.66 -20.13
C LEU A 8 36.25 -10.46 -19.74
N ALA A 9 35.90 -11.51 -20.48
CA ALA A 9 34.77 -12.38 -20.11
C ALA A 9 35.00 -13.11 -18.77
N ALA A 10 36.22 -13.60 -18.52
CA ALA A 10 36.57 -14.25 -17.25
C ALA A 10 36.62 -13.25 -16.08
N LEU A 11 37.11 -12.02 -16.30
CA LEU A 11 37.11 -10.96 -15.30
C LEU A 11 35.68 -10.48 -15.00
N CYS A 12 34.83 -10.34 -16.02
CA CYS A 12 33.41 -10.08 -15.84
C CYS A 12 32.71 -11.24 -15.11
N LEU A 13 33.04 -12.51 -15.39
CA LEU A 13 32.49 -13.65 -14.65
C LEU A 13 32.95 -13.65 -13.19
N ALA A 14 34.21 -13.31 -12.91
CA ALA A 14 34.75 -13.20 -11.57
C ALA A 14 34.14 -12.01 -10.79
N LEU A 15 33.89 -10.88 -11.46
CA LEU A 15 33.19 -9.73 -10.88
C LEU A 15 31.69 -10.01 -10.68
N LEU A 16 31.03 -10.76 -11.57
CA LEU A 16 29.66 -11.25 -11.35
C LEU A 16 29.59 -12.31 -10.23
N ALA A 17 30.65 -13.09 -10.02
CA ALA A 17 30.75 -14.04 -8.90
C ALA A 17 31.21 -13.37 -7.57
N ALA A 18 31.68 -12.13 -7.63
CA ALA A 18 31.97 -11.28 -6.47
C ALA A 18 30.80 -10.36 -6.10
N VAL A 19 29.75 -10.30 -6.92
CA VAL A 19 28.40 -10.00 -6.40
C VAL A 19 28.10 -11.11 -5.39
N PRO A 20 27.65 -10.81 -4.15
CA PRO A 20 27.18 -11.86 -3.26
C PRO A 20 26.16 -12.68 -4.04
N ALA A 21 26.34 -14.01 -4.10
CA ALA A 21 25.44 -14.88 -4.83
C ALA A 21 24.00 -14.47 -4.47
N PRO A 22 23.08 -14.30 -5.45
CA PRO A 22 21.70 -13.99 -5.13
C PRO A 22 21.28 -15.05 -4.12
N PHE A 23 20.99 -14.62 -2.90
CA PHE A 23 20.67 -15.52 -1.81
C PHE A 23 19.63 -16.48 -2.37
N ALA A 24 19.91 -17.78 -2.30
CA ALA A 24 18.93 -18.77 -2.72
C ALA A 24 17.66 -18.40 -1.96
N HIS A 25 16.64 -17.91 -2.67
CA HIS A 25 15.44 -17.40 -2.01
C HIS A 25 14.91 -18.56 -1.18
N ALA A 26 15.12 -18.48 0.14
CA ALA A 26 14.32 -19.22 1.08
C ALA A 26 12.88 -18.90 0.68
N ALA A 27 12.03 -19.91 0.60
CA ALA A 27 10.63 -19.60 0.37
C ALA A 27 10.20 -18.74 1.56
N GLU A 28 9.48 -17.66 1.30
CA GLU A 28 9.15 -16.72 2.36
C GLU A 28 8.26 -17.42 3.39
N GLU A 29 8.54 -17.14 4.67
CA GLU A 29 7.76 -17.63 5.79
C GLU A 29 6.32 -17.12 5.66
N ALA A 30 5.33 -17.98 5.86
CA ALA A 30 3.92 -17.67 5.61
C ALA A 30 2.98 -18.59 6.39
N VAL A 31 1.80 -18.07 6.76
CA VAL A 31 0.67 -18.90 7.19
C VAL A 31 -0.12 -19.29 5.93
N LYS A 32 -0.15 -20.58 5.59
CA LYS A 32 -0.89 -21.11 4.43
C LYS A 32 -2.39 -21.06 4.65
N ARG A 33 -2.84 -21.36 5.87
CA ARG A 33 -4.22 -21.20 6.29
C ARG A 33 -4.32 -20.79 7.76
N LEU A 34 -5.10 -19.77 8.03
CA LEU A 34 -5.52 -19.35 9.36
C LEU A 34 -7.02 -19.63 9.52
N SER A 35 -7.39 -20.63 10.32
CA SER A 35 -8.79 -20.85 10.72
C SER A 35 -8.98 -20.41 12.17
N VAL A 36 -9.98 -19.57 12.43
CA VAL A 36 -10.28 -19.06 13.78
C VAL A 36 -11.75 -19.28 14.09
N ARG A 37 -12.04 -19.70 15.32
CA ARG A 37 -13.41 -19.79 15.84
C ARG A 37 -13.52 -19.05 17.17
N TYR A 38 -14.55 -18.21 17.26
CA TYR A 38 -15.00 -17.53 18.46
C TYR A 38 -16.40 -18.07 18.81
N ASP A 39 -16.52 -18.79 19.93
CA ASP A 39 -17.80 -19.19 20.50
C ASP A 39 -18.10 -18.28 21.70
N VAL A 40 -18.93 -17.25 21.50
CA VAL A 40 -19.34 -16.31 22.55
C VAL A 40 -20.29 -17.05 23.50
N ARG A 41 -20.02 -17.04 24.81
CA ARG A 41 -20.91 -17.63 25.81
C ARG A 41 -21.99 -16.63 26.24
N ALA A 42 -23.05 -17.15 26.87
CA ALA A 42 -24.12 -16.31 27.44
C ALA A 42 -23.63 -15.35 28.54
N ASP A 43 -22.50 -15.66 29.21
CA ASP A 43 -21.88 -14.85 30.25
C ASP A 43 -20.82 -13.85 29.73
N GLY A 44 -20.66 -13.73 28.40
CA GLY A 44 -19.73 -12.77 27.78
C GLY A 44 -18.28 -13.26 27.64
N ILE A 45 -17.93 -14.41 28.23
CA ILE A 45 -16.64 -15.06 27.99
C ILE A 45 -16.66 -15.67 26.58
N ILE A 46 -15.55 -15.63 25.86
CA ILE A 46 -15.45 -16.18 24.51
C ILE A 46 -14.48 -17.36 24.54
N ASP A 47 -14.94 -18.53 24.08
CA ASP A 47 -14.05 -19.64 23.76
C ASP A 47 -13.40 -19.39 22.41
N VAL A 48 -12.07 -19.36 22.37
CA VAL A 48 -11.29 -19.04 21.18
C VAL A 48 -10.47 -20.25 20.74
N ARG A 49 -10.49 -20.52 19.43
CA ARG A 49 -9.63 -21.53 18.78
C ARG A 49 -8.98 -20.95 17.54
N TYR A 50 -7.66 -20.90 17.53
CA TYR A 50 -6.83 -20.66 16.34
C TYR A 50 -6.29 -21.99 15.81
N GLU A 51 -6.23 -22.13 14.49
CA GLU A 51 -5.54 -23.20 13.77
C GLU A 51 -4.70 -22.57 12.65
N LEU A 52 -3.37 -22.65 12.80
CA LEU A 52 -2.39 -22.02 11.93
C LEU A 52 -1.60 -23.09 11.17
N ASP A 53 -1.81 -23.24 9.85
CA ASP A 53 -0.93 -24.03 8.98
C ASP A 53 0.29 -23.18 8.58
N TRP A 54 1.41 -23.39 9.26
CA TRP A 54 2.61 -22.53 9.18
C TRP A 54 3.66 -23.14 8.22
N ASP A 55 4.11 -22.41 7.21
CA ASP A 55 5.32 -22.73 6.44
C ASP A 55 6.47 -21.83 6.91
N PHE A 56 7.43 -22.42 7.61
CA PHE A 56 8.59 -21.73 8.18
C PHE A 56 9.57 -21.19 7.12
N GLY A 57 9.35 -21.46 5.83
CA GLY A 57 10.20 -20.95 4.74
C GLY A 57 11.55 -21.66 4.57
N GLU A 58 12.08 -22.17 5.67
CA GLU A 58 13.30 -22.98 5.81
C GLU A 58 13.13 -24.06 6.89
N LYS A 59 14.10 -24.97 7.00
CA LYS A 59 14.18 -25.94 8.11
C LYS A 59 15.05 -25.35 9.23
N GLY A 60 14.92 -25.87 10.45
CA GLY A 60 15.80 -25.47 11.56
C GLY A 60 15.20 -24.47 12.55
N ARG A 61 13.97 -23.97 12.29
CA ARG A 61 13.17 -23.23 13.28
C ARG A 61 12.76 -24.15 14.44
N ARG A 62 12.35 -23.58 15.56
CA ARG A 62 12.09 -24.29 16.83
C ARG A 62 10.62 -24.27 17.24
N GLY A 63 9.87 -23.30 16.73
CA GLY A 63 8.42 -23.20 16.88
C GLY A 63 7.93 -21.79 16.59
N ILE A 64 6.80 -21.42 17.20
CA ILE A 64 6.17 -20.11 17.04
C ILE A 64 6.07 -19.36 18.38
N GLN A 65 6.05 -18.03 18.29
CA GLN A 65 5.60 -17.13 19.34
C GLN A 65 4.21 -16.66 18.94
N PHE A 66 3.25 -16.75 19.84
CA PHE A 66 1.88 -16.28 19.65
C PHE A 66 1.52 -15.33 20.78
N ASP A 67 1.36 -14.05 20.47
CA ASP A 67 0.95 -13.00 21.41
C ASP A 67 -0.57 -12.87 21.41
N ILE A 68 -1.17 -12.71 22.59
CA ILE A 68 -2.59 -12.36 22.78
C ILE A 68 -2.61 -11.03 23.52
N VAL A 69 -3.27 -9.98 23.00
CA VAL A 69 -3.39 -8.71 23.72
C VAL A 69 -4.21 -8.91 25.00
N THR A 70 -3.69 -8.41 26.11
CA THR A 70 -4.31 -8.45 27.44
C THR A 70 -4.65 -7.07 27.98
N ARG A 71 -4.12 -6.00 27.36
CA ARG A 71 -4.46 -4.61 27.66
C ARG A 71 -4.16 -3.69 26.49
N GLU A 72 -5.01 -2.71 26.28
CA GLU A 72 -4.75 -1.55 25.41
C GLU A 72 -5.49 -0.30 25.93
N ARG A 73 -5.12 0.89 25.47
CA ARG A 73 -5.82 2.14 25.81
C ARG A 73 -7.28 2.09 25.34
N TRP A 74 -8.23 2.52 26.17
CA TRP A 74 -9.62 2.62 25.76
C TRP A 74 -9.84 3.83 24.84
N GLU A 75 -10.57 3.63 23.74
CA GLU A 75 -10.77 4.68 22.72
C GLU A 75 -11.72 5.78 23.20
N ASN A 76 -12.78 5.41 23.91
CA ASN A 76 -13.84 6.36 24.33
C ASN A 76 -13.54 7.10 25.65
N ASP A 77 -12.49 6.70 26.39
CA ASP A 77 -12.06 7.41 27.61
C ASP A 77 -10.53 7.29 27.75
N PRO A 78 -9.77 8.40 27.60
CA PRO A 78 -8.31 8.40 27.64
C PRO A 78 -7.73 8.12 29.04
N SER A 79 -8.55 8.07 30.09
CA SER A 79 -8.20 7.72 31.46
C SER A 79 -8.34 6.22 31.77
N LEU A 80 -8.86 5.43 30.83
CA LEU A 80 -9.10 3.99 30.99
C LEU A 80 -8.28 3.13 30.01
N ASP A 81 -7.99 1.90 30.41
CA ASP A 81 -7.54 0.82 29.53
C ASP A 81 -8.66 -0.22 29.40
N ALA A 82 -8.82 -0.79 28.20
CA ALA A 82 -9.52 -2.06 28.04
C ALA A 82 -8.61 -3.21 28.46
N VAL A 83 -9.15 -4.16 29.21
CA VAL A 83 -8.44 -5.31 29.77
C VAL A 83 -9.08 -6.60 29.27
N TYR A 84 -8.23 -7.54 28.88
CA TYR A 84 -8.66 -8.85 28.42
C TYR A 84 -8.12 -9.94 29.33
N GLU A 85 -9.01 -10.56 30.11
CA GLU A 85 -8.65 -11.67 30.97
C GLU A 85 -8.54 -12.95 30.13
N VAL A 86 -7.31 -13.42 29.92
CA VAL A 86 -7.02 -14.63 29.14
C VAL A 86 -6.86 -15.84 30.07
N GLY A 87 -7.64 -16.89 29.83
CA GLY A 87 -7.66 -18.12 30.61
C GLY A 87 -7.55 -19.39 29.76
N ASP A 88 -7.50 -20.55 30.42
CA ASP A 88 -7.61 -21.90 29.84
C ASP A 88 -6.74 -22.17 28.59
N VAL A 89 -5.54 -21.57 28.54
CA VAL A 89 -4.64 -21.66 27.39
C VAL A 89 -4.12 -23.09 27.21
N ALA A 90 -4.33 -23.65 26.02
CA ALA A 90 -3.77 -24.91 25.56
C ALA A 90 -3.24 -24.81 24.13
N VAL A 91 -2.21 -25.62 23.83
CA VAL A 91 -1.56 -25.66 22.52
C VAL A 91 -1.31 -27.10 22.10
N GLU A 92 -1.65 -27.42 20.85
CA GLU A 92 -1.44 -28.72 20.22
C GLU A 92 -0.79 -28.56 18.83
N SER A 93 -0.17 -29.62 18.30
CA SER A 93 0.23 -29.68 16.89
C SER A 93 -0.23 -31.01 16.27
N PRO A 94 -1.30 -31.01 15.46
CA PRO A 94 -1.75 -32.20 14.74
C PRO A 94 -0.67 -32.80 13.81
N THR A 95 0.28 -31.97 13.37
CA THR A 95 1.42 -32.38 12.53
C THR A 95 2.65 -32.87 13.33
N GLY A 96 2.57 -32.96 14.66
CA GLY A 96 3.65 -33.50 15.50
C GLY A 96 4.83 -32.56 15.76
N ALA A 97 4.68 -31.25 15.57
CA ALA A 97 5.66 -30.29 16.09
C ALA A 97 5.61 -30.23 17.63
N PRO A 98 6.69 -29.82 18.32
CA PRO A 98 6.63 -29.58 19.76
C PRO A 98 5.60 -28.47 20.08
N ALA A 99 4.57 -28.85 20.84
CA ALA A 99 3.48 -27.96 21.27
C ALA A 99 3.61 -27.49 22.73
N THR A 100 4.69 -27.89 23.41
CA THR A 100 5.08 -27.31 24.71
C THR A 100 5.26 -25.81 24.57
N PHE A 101 4.75 -25.03 25.52
CA PHE A 101 4.83 -23.57 25.47
C PHE A 101 5.24 -22.95 26.81
N GLN A 102 5.77 -21.74 26.72
CA GLN A 102 6.05 -20.87 27.86
C GLN A 102 5.14 -19.65 27.73
N ALA A 103 4.29 -19.38 28.72
CA ALA A 103 3.50 -18.16 28.78
C ALA A 103 4.32 -17.04 29.44
N ILE A 104 4.43 -15.89 28.77
CA ILE A 104 5.26 -14.76 29.18
C ILE A 104 4.43 -13.48 29.04
N GLU A 105 4.07 -12.86 30.16
CA GLU A 105 3.50 -11.52 30.15
C GLU A 105 4.50 -10.50 29.61
N ARG A 106 4.00 -9.58 28.78
CA ARG A 106 4.77 -8.54 28.09
C ARG A 106 3.97 -7.25 28.04
N GLY A 107 4.68 -6.16 27.77
CA GLY A 107 4.10 -4.83 27.68
C GLY A 107 4.50 -3.92 28.84
N GLY A 108 3.97 -2.71 28.82
CA GLY A 108 4.27 -1.61 29.73
C GLY A 108 3.18 -0.54 29.62
N GLY A 109 2.77 0.03 30.75
CA GLY A 109 1.62 0.94 30.79
C GLY A 109 0.33 0.32 30.24
N SER A 110 -0.31 1.04 29.31
CA SER A 110 -1.53 0.63 28.59
C SER A 110 -1.33 -0.55 27.64
N ASP A 111 -0.12 -0.82 27.14
CA ASP A 111 0.09 -1.87 26.14
C ASP A 111 0.45 -3.18 26.85
N GLY A 112 -0.40 -4.21 26.78
CA GLY A 112 -0.19 -5.50 27.44
C GLY A 112 -0.46 -6.70 26.53
N SER A 113 0.39 -7.74 26.61
CA SER A 113 0.15 -9.02 25.93
C SER A 113 0.64 -10.24 26.71
N LEU A 114 0.00 -11.38 26.46
CA LEU A 114 0.46 -12.71 26.88
C LEU A 114 1.12 -13.41 25.70
N ARG A 115 2.44 -13.58 25.75
CA ARG A 115 3.21 -14.29 24.72
C ARG A 115 3.35 -15.78 25.04
N LEU A 116 2.77 -16.61 24.20
CA LEU A 116 2.97 -18.06 24.18
C LEU A 116 4.18 -18.38 23.29
N ARG A 117 5.34 -18.67 23.90
CA ARG A 117 6.50 -19.20 23.17
C ARG A 117 6.36 -20.71 23.03
N VAL A 118 5.74 -21.15 21.94
CA VAL A 118 5.49 -22.55 21.58
C VAL A 118 6.71 -23.14 20.88
N GLY A 119 7.14 -24.34 21.29
CA GLY A 119 8.25 -25.07 20.66
C GLY A 119 9.16 -25.76 21.67
N ASP A 120 10.35 -26.12 21.20
CA ASP A 120 11.40 -26.78 21.99
C ASP A 120 12.72 -26.02 21.78
N PRO A 121 13.36 -25.46 22.83
CA PRO A 121 14.59 -24.68 22.68
C PRO A 121 15.81 -25.52 22.27
N ASP A 122 15.78 -26.83 22.49
CA ASP A 122 16.87 -27.75 22.20
C ASP A 122 16.67 -28.47 20.85
N ARG A 123 15.42 -28.76 20.47
CA ARG A 123 15.07 -29.41 19.19
C ARG A 123 14.75 -28.41 18.07
N THR A 124 15.11 -28.77 16.84
CA THR A 124 14.71 -28.07 15.61
C THR A 124 13.67 -28.85 14.83
N LEU A 125 12.86 -28.14 14.03
CA LEU A 125 11.87 -28.71 13.13
C LEU A 125 12.55 -29.27 11.86
N ASP A 126 12.39 -30.57 11.66
CA ASP A 126 12.91 -31.31 10.50
C ASP A 126 12.06 -31.11 9.25
N GLU A 127 10.80 -30.72 9.42
CA GLU A 127 9.89 -30.34 8.34
C GLU A 127 9.68 -28.83 8.33
N ARG A 128 9.18 -28.33 7.20
CA ARG A 128 8.95 -26.90 6.99
C ARG A 128 7.52 -26.47 7.26
N ARG A 129 6.57 -27.40 7.25
CA ARG A 129 5.16 -27.12 7.43
C ARG A 129 4.62 -27.84 8.64
N HIS A 130 4.01 -27.09 9.54
CA HIS A 130 3.40 -27.61 10.75
C HIS A 130 2.14 -26.83 11.08
N THR A 131 1.09 -27.55 11.48
CA THR A 131 -0.14 -26.96 12.01
C THR A 131 -0.01 -26.79 13.51
N TYR A 132 -0.31 -25.59 14.01
CA TYR A 132 -0.48 -25.30 15.43
C TYR A 132 -1.94 -25.01 15.73
N VAL A 133 -2.46 -25.62 16.78
CA VAL A 133 -3.80 -25.36 17.32
C VAL A 133 -3.62 -24.69 18.67
N ILE A 134 -4.20 -23.52 18.86
CA ILE A 134 -4.13 -22.75 20.10
C ILE A 134 -5.56 -22.47 20.55
N THR A 135 -5.90 -22.84 21.79
CA THR A 135 -7.21 -22.56 22.39
C THR A 135 -7.04 -21.79 23.68
N TYR A 136 -7.94 -20.85 23.95
CA TYR A 136 -7.97 -20.07 25.19
C TYR A 136 -9.38 -19.50 25.42
N THR A 137 -9.67 -19.08 26.65
CA THR A 137 -10.83 -18.25 26.97
C THR A 137 -10.41 -16.79 27.08
N ILE A 138 -11.28 -15.87 26.66
CA ILE A 138 -11.06 -14.42 26.80
C ILE A 138 -12.33 -13.73 27.32
N ALA A 139 -12.20 -12.89 28.34
CA ALA A 139 -13.26 -11.98 28.82
C ALA A 139 -12.91 -10.52 28.50
N GLY A 140 -13.91 -9.63 28.47
CA GLY A 140 -13.74 -8.19 28.22
C GLY A 140 -13.67 -7.78 26.74
N ALA A 141 -13.81 -8.73 25.81
CA ALA A 141 -13.76 -8.49 24.36
C ALA A 141 -15.12 -8.20 23.68
N MET A 142 -16.21 -8.24 24.45
CA MET A 142 -17.53 -7.79 23.98
C MET A 142 -17.69 -6.28 24.16
N ARG A 143 -18.51 -5.65 23.31
CA ARG A 143 -18.95 -4.26 23.46
C ARG A 143 -20.47 -4.16 23.25
N THR A 144 -21.10 -3.12 23.79
CA THR A 144 -22.50 -2.80 23.51
C THR A 144 -22.58 -1.50 22.70
N TYR A 145 -23.20 -1.54 21.52
CA TYR A 145 -23.51 -0.35 20.73
C TYR A 145 -25.02 -0.19 20.61
N ASP A 146 -25.56 0.96 21.04
CA ASP A 146 -27.01 1.25 21.04
C ASP A 146 -27.89 0.15 21.68
N GLY A 147 -27.37 -0.55 22.70
CA GLY A 147 -28.05 -1.67 23.36
C GLY A 147 -27.95 -3.02 22.64
N VAL A 148 -27.13 -3.12 21.59
CA VAL A 148 -26.85 -4.36 20.84
C VAL A 148 -25.46 -4.90 21.23
N PRO A 149 -25.37 -6.10 21.82
CA PRO A 149 -24.10 -6.79 22.05
C PRO A 149 -23.37 -7.10 20.74
N GLU A 150 -22.08 -6.77 20.66
CA GLU A 150 -21.23 -6.98 19.50
C GLU A 150 -19.87 -7.55 19.93
N LEU A 151 -19.46 -8.65 19.28
CA LEU A 151 -18.05 -8.99 19.22
C LEU A 151 -17.41 -8.06 18.20
N HIS A 152 -16.42 -7.27 18.61
CA HIS A 152 -15.65 -6.40 17.73
C HIS A 152 -14.17 -6.55 18.10
N LEU A 153 -13.49 -7.49 17.46
CA LEU A 153 -12.18 -7.97 17.89
C LEU A 153 -11.22 -8.07 16.70
N ASP A 154 -9.98 -7.63 16.90
CA ASP A 154 -8.91 -7.93 15.96
C ASP A 154 -8.54 -9.43 16.05
N VAL A 155 -8.62 -10.12 14.91
CA VAL A 155 -8.24 -11.53 14.75
C VAL A 155 -6.73 -11.67 14.60
N THR A 156 -6.09 -10.69 13.97
CA THR A 156 -4.65 -10.59 13.83
C THR A 156 -4.23 -9.13 13.94
N GLY A 157 -3.13 -8.88 14.63
CA GLY A 157 -2.41 -7.61 14.72
C GLY A 157 -1.00 -7.73 14.13
N LEU A 158 -0.06 -6.97 14.67
CA LEU A 158 1.30 -6.87 14.11
C LEU A 158 2.14 -8.15 14.29
N GLY A 159 3.05 -8.38 13.35
CA GLY A 159 4.11 -9.40 13.43
C GLY A 159 3.84 -10.69 12.66
N TYR A 160 2.59 -10.98 12.30
CA TYR A 160 2.23 -12.12 11.44
C TYR A 160 3.02 -12.10 10.12
N PRO A 161 3.57 -13.25 9.67
CA PRO A 161 4.02 -13.39 8.29
C PRO A 161 2.81 -13.38 7.33
N PRO A 162 3.01 -13.24 6.01
CA PRO A 162 1.91 -13.25 5.03
C PRO A 162 0.96 -14.43 5.21
N ILE A 163 -0.35 -14.15 5.23
CA ILE A 163 -1.41 -15.15 5.37
C ILE A 163 -2.05 -15.36 4.00
N GLU A 164 -1.88 -16.56 3.42
CA GLU A 164 -2.38 -16.87 2.07
C GLU A 164 -3.93 -16.97 2.04
N GLU A 165 -4.53 -17.66 2.99
CA GLU A 165 -5.98 -17.81 3.17
C GLU A 165 -6.37 -17.79 4.64
N PHE A 166 -7.53 -17.20 4.95
CA PHE A 166 -8.12 -17.26 6.29
C PHE A 166 -9.63 -17.46 6.27
N ASP A 167 -10.11 -18.12 7.32
CA ASP A 167 -11.54 -18.24 7.65
C ASP A 167 -11.75 -17.99 9.15
N VAL A 168 -12.81 -17.24 9.48
CA VAL A 168 -13.19 -16.90 10.85
C VAL A 168 -14.67 -17.23 11.04
N THR A 169 -15.00 -17.99 12.09
CA THR A 169 -16.38 -18.28 12.47
C THR A 169 -16.69 -17.63 13.82
N VAL A 170 -17.79 -16.88 13.90
CA VAL A 170 -18.31 -16.38 15.18
C VAL A 170 -19.67 -17.00 15.45
N ALA A 171 -19.81 -17.68 16.58
CA ALA A 171 -21.07 -18.22 17.07
C ALA A 171 -21.38 -17.65 18.47
N GLY A 172 -22.59 -17.85 18.96
CA GLY A 172 -22.98 -17.33 20.27
C GLY A 172 -24.24 -17.97 20.86
N PRO A 173 -24.75 -17.43 21.98
CA PRO A 173 -25.90 -17.98 22.71
C PRO A 173 -27.23 -17.79 21.96
N ALA A 174 -27.26 -16.92 20.96
CA ALA A 174 -28.36 -16.67 20.05
C ALA A 174 -27.81 -16.49 18.62
N PRO A 175 -28.64 -16.63 17.56
CA PRO A 175 -28.19 -16.43 16.18
C PRO A 175 -27.61 -15.02 15.97
N VAL A 176 -26.45 -14.94 15.30
CA VAL A 176 -25.85 -13.66 14.87
C VAL A 176 -26.82 -12.91 13.96
N GLU A 177 -27.02 -11.62 14.19
CA GLU A 177 -27.91 -10.77 13.38
C GLU A 177 -27.18 -10.11 12.20
N ARG A 178 -25.97 -9.61 12.42
CA ARG A 178 -25.12 -8.94 11.42
C ARG A 178 -23.66 -9.33 11.62
N ALA A 179 -22.88 -9.34 10.54
CA ALA A 179 -21.45 -9.65 10.58
C ALA A 179 -20.66 -8.77 9.60
N ARG A 180 -19.42 -8.40 9.96
CA ARG A 180 -18.46 -7.67 9.11
C ARG A 180 -17.07 -8.28 9.22
N CYS A 181 -16.30 -8.13 8.16
CA CYS A 181 -14.89 -8.52 8.09
C CYS A 181 -14.07 -7.40 7.46
N LEU A 182 -12.94 -7.04 8.09
CA LEU A 182 -11.96 -6.09 7.55
C LEU A 182 -10.57 -6.73 7.48
N VAL A 183 -9.77 -6.33 6.49
CA VAL A 183 -8.32 -6.57 6.36
C VAL A 183 -7.65 -5.23 6.11
N GLY A 184 -7.12 -4.61 7.16
CA GLY A 184 -6.85 -3.16 7.18
C GLY A 184 -8.12 -2.39 6.83
N SER A 185 -8.05 -1.47 5.87
CA SER A 185 -9.21 -0.70 5.40
C SER A 185 -10.07 -1.41 4.32
N ARG A 186 -9.73 -2.65 3.93
CA ARG A 186 -10.46 -3.44 2.91
C ARG A 186 -11.48 -4.36 3.55
N GLU A 187 -12.70 -4.42 3.04
CA GLU A 187 -13.66 -5.46 3.44
C GLU A 187 -13.31 -6.84 2.85
N CYS A 188 -13.51 -7.89 3.67
CA CYS A 188 -13.43 -9.30 3.28
C CYS A 188 -14.84 -9.92 3.17
N GLU A 189 -14.93 -11.19 2.73
CA GLU A 189 -16.22 -11.90 2.69
C GLU A 189 -16.75 -12.04 4.13
N ALA A 190 -18.03 -11.74 4.33
CA ALA A 190 -18.74 -11.89 5.59
C ALA A 190 -20.19 -12.29 5.30
N ARG A 191 -20.69 -13.33 5.96
CA ARG A 191 -22.09 -13.78 5.84
C ARG A 191 -22.59 -14.40 7.14
N VAL A 192 -23.89 -14.34 7.37
CA VAL A 192 -24.54 -15.12 8.45
C VAL A 192 -25.12 -16.40 7.86
N GLU A 193 -24.72 -17.55 8.37
CA GLU A 193 -25.11 -18.87 7.88
C GLU A 193 -25.34 -19.81 9.07
N GLY A 194 -26.52 -20.43 9.15
CA GLY A 194 -26.87 -21.33 10.26
C GLY A 194 -27.01 -20.66 11.64
N GLY A 195 -26.98 -19.32 11.71
CA GLY A 195 -26.94 -18.54 12.95
C GLY A 195 -25.52 -18.17 13.40
N GLU A 196 -24.48 -18.55 12.65
CA GLU A 196 -23.09 -18.16 12.86
C GLU A 196 -22.68 -17.08 11.85
N ALA A 197 -21.79 -16.16 12.22
CA ALA A 197 -21.01 -15.39 11.25
C ALA A 197 -19.93 -16.28 10.63
N ARG A 198 -19.76 -16.20 9.32
CA ARG A 198 -18.64 -16.80 8.59
C ARG A 198 -17.97 -15.73 7.76
N LEU A 199 -16.70 -15.50 8.05
CA LEU A 199 -15.86 -14.49 7.43
C LEU A 199 -14.70 -15.19 6.72
N SER A 200 -14.27 -14.69 5.57
CA SER A 200 -13.16 -15.30 4.82
C SER A 200 -12.41 -14.33 3.92
N GLY A 201 -11.13 -14.61 3.68
CA GLY A 201 -10.30 -13.81 2.82
C GLY A 201 -9.00 -14.49 2.42
N ARG A 202 -8.25 -13.83 1.54
CA ARG A 202 -6.95 -14.28 1.04
C ARG A 202 -5.96 -13.12 0.95
N ASN A 203 -4.67 -13.45 0.98
CA ASN A 203 -3.54 -12.53 0.94
C ASN A 203 -3.71 -11.38 1.96
N ALA A 204 -3.61 -11.72 3.24
CA ALA A 204 -3.47 -10.74 4.31
C ALA A 204 -1.97 -10.62 4.64
N ASP A 205 -1.30 -9.72 3.90
CA ASP A 205 0.15 -9.51 3.97
C ASP A 205 0.49 -8.62 5.17
N GLY A 206 0.47 -9.19 6.38
CA GLY A 206 0.76 -8.49 7.64
C GLY A 206 -0.25 -7.39 8.03
N SER A 207 -1.40 -7.35 7.34
CA SER A 207 -2.50 -6.43 7.66
C SER A 207 -3.37 -6.99 8.79
N THR A 208 -3.79 -6.12 9.70
CA THR A 208 -4.81 -6.44 10.72
C THR A 208 -6.05 -7.05 10.09
N ILE A 209 -6.56 -8.17 10.62
CA ILE A 209 -7.85 -8.74 10.26
C ILE A 209 -8.80 -8.44 11.43
N THR A 210 -9.93 -7.78 11.19
CA THR A 210 -10.93 -7.47 12.23
C THR A 210 -12.22 -8.22 11.96
N ALA A 211 -12.75 -8.90 12.98
CA ALA A 211 -14.01 -9.62 12.93
C ALA A 211 -15.06 -8.89 13.77
N VAL A 212 -16.25 -8.71 13.18
CA VAL A 212 -17.40 -8.11 13.85
C VAL A 212 -18.62 -9.00 13.73
N ALA A 213 -19.33 -9.25 14.82
CA ALA A 213 -20.59 -9.98 14.85
C ALA A 213 -21.52 -9.45 15.95
N SER A 214 -22.75 -9.06 15.59
CA SER A 214 -23.75 -8.55 16.53
C SER A 214 -24.78 -9.60 16.90
N PHE A 215 -25.22 -9.60 18.16
CA PHE A 215 -26.19 -10.54 18.73
C PHE A 215 -27.47 -9.82 19.20
N PRO A 216 -28.62 -10.51 19.29
CA PRO A 216 -29.85 -9.92 19.80
C PRO A 216 -29.70 -9.37 21.23
N SER A 217 -30.27 -8.19 21.50
CA SER A 217 -30.21 -7.57 22.82
C SER A 217 -30.68 -8.53 23.94
N GLY A 218 -29.83 -8.69 24.97
CA GLY A 218 -30.09 -9.58 26.10
C GLY A 218 -29.70 -11.05 25.90
N SER A 219 -29.11 -11.45 24.76
CA SER A 219 -28.58 -12.81 24.60
C SER A 219 -27.25 -13.04 25.33
N VAL A 220 -26.48 -11.98 25.58
CA VAL A 220 -25.20 -11.98 26.31
C VAL A 220 -25.37 -11.08 27.54
N SER A 221 -25.14 -11.62 28.75
CA SER A 221 -25.40 -10.90 30.00
C SER A 221 -24.28 -9.97 30.44
N ASN A 222 -23.05 -10.19 29.98
CA ASN A 222 -21.92 -9.30 30.17
C ASN A 222 -21.37 -8.94 28.78
N SER A 223 -21.89 -7.87 28.20
CA SER A 223 -21.51 -7.39 26.86
C SER A 223 -20.62 -6.14 26.91
N GLU A 224 -20.19 -5.73 28.09
CA GLU A 224 -19.30 -4.58 28.27
C GLU A 224 -17.83 -5.00 28.33
N PRO A 225 -16.91 -4.13 27.88
CA PRO A 225 -15.47 -4.32 28.08
C PRO A 225 -15.12 -4.26 29.57
N ILE A 226 -14.08 -4.98 29.98
CA ILE A 226 -13.50 -4.80 31.31
C ILE A 226 -12.61 -3.56 31.23
N LEU A 227 -13.04 -2.47 31.87
CA LEU A 227 -12.29 -1.22 31.91
C LEU A 227 -11.58 -1.08 33.26
N GLU A 228 -10.26 -0.85 33.20
CA GLU A 228 -9.45 -0.48 34.36
C GLU A 228 -8.90 0.94 34.21
N GLU A 229 -8.53 1.55 35.32
CA GLU A 229 -7.83 2.84 35.34
C GLU A 229 -6.49 2.74 34.59
N ARG A 230 -6.25 3.67 33.67
CA ARG A 230 -5.14 3.61 32.70
C ARG A 230 -3.78 3.51 33.34
N ARG A 231 -3.01 2.48 33.00
CA ARG A 231 -1.63 2.29 33.48
C ARG A 231 -0.69 3.24 32.75
N VAL A 232 -0.19 4.24 33.46
CA VAL A 232 0.75 5.23 32.93
C VAL A 232 2.17 4.87 33.37
N GLU A 233 3.06 4.58 32.41
CA GLU A 233 4.48 4.32 32.66
C GLU A 233 5.33 5.60 32.58
N PHE A 234 4.93 6.53 31.69
CA PHE A 234 5.55 7.85 31.52
C PHE A 234 4.46 8.92 31.48
N PRO A 235 4.71 10.14 31.99
CA PRO A 235 3.75 11.24 31.94
C PRO A 235 3.12 11.42 30.56
N SER A 236 1.80 11.35 30.49
CA SER A 236 1.02 11.49 29.25
C SER A 236 0.32 12.83 29.27
N LEU A 237 0.58 13.70 28.28
CA LEU A 237 -0.24 14.89 28.06
C LEU A 237 -1.67 14.45 27.69
N VAL A 238 -2.66 15.07 28.32
CA VAL A 238 -4.10 14.76 28.16
C VAL A 238 -4.97 16.00 28.01
N GLY A 239 -4.45 17.21 28.24
CA GLY A 239 -5.13 18.48 28.01
C GLY A 239 -4.12 19.58 27.67
N HIS A 240 -4.54 20.53 26.83
CA HIS A 240 -3.70 21.62 26.32
C HIS A 240 -4.59 22.84 26.01
N ASP A 241 -4.51 23.86 26.86
CA ASP A 241 -5.23 25.14 26.70
C ASP A 241 -4.22 26.29 26.58
N ALA A 242 -4.41 27.21 25.63
CA ALA A 242 -3.41 28.24 25.34
C ALA A 242 -4.00 29.66 25.20
N HIS A 243 -3.41 30.60 25.94
CA HIS A 243 -3.71 32.02 25.85
C HIS A 243 -2.50 32.81 25.32
N TYR A 244 -2.73 33.75 24.40
CA TYR A 244 -1.71 34.58 23.78
C TYR A 244 -2.01 36.08 23.91
N GLU A 245 -1.18 36.80 24.64
CA GLU A 245 -1.23 38.27 24.72
C GLU A 245 -0.24 38.84 23.70
N ILE A 246 -0.73 39.60 22.70
CA ILE A 246 0.12 40.24 21.68
C ILE A 246 0.43 41.68 22.13
N HIS A 247 1.72 41.96 22.35
CA HIS A 247 2.17 43.22 22.90
C HIS A 247 2.34 44.31 21.84
N ALA A 248 2.22 45.57 22.27
CA ALA A 248 2.43 46.73 21.42
C ALA A 248 3.85 46.84 20.82
N ASP A 249 4.85 46.14 21.36
CA ASP A 249 6.20 46.07 20.75
C ASP A 249 6.32 45.05 19.61
N GLY A 250 5.26 44.26 19.36
CA GLY A 250 5.22 43.21 18.34
C GLY A 250 5.75 41.86 18.82
N SER A 251 6.13 41.72 20.09
CA SER A 251 6.30 40.41 20.74
C SER A 251 4.95 39.88 21.24
N ALA A 252 4.91 38.63 21.70
CA ALA A 252 3.74 38.06 22.35
C ALA A 252 4.14 37.19 23.55
N THR A 253 3.24 37.02 24.51
CA THR A 253 3.38 36.09 25.64
C THR A 253 2.36 34.97 25.50
N ALA A 254 2.84 33.73 25.45
CA ALA A 254 2.00 32.54 25.60
C ALA A 254 1.90 32.16 27.08
N THR A 255 0.69 31.80 27.51
CA THR A 255 0.42 31.08 28.76
C THR A 255 -0.33 29.81 28.38
N VAL A 256 0.28 28.65 28.60
CA VAL A 256 -0.25 27.35 28.20
C VAL A 256 -0.45 26.50 29.44
N ASP A 257 -1.69 26.07 29.67
CA ASP A 257 -2.05 25.14 30.72
C ASP A 257 -2.03 23.71 30.15
N LEU A 258 -1.15 22.89 30.72
CA LEU A 258 -0.86 21.53 30.27
C LEU A 258 -1.33 20.55 31.34
N ALA A 259 -2.30 19.70 31.02
CA ALA A 259 -2.77 18.64 31.91
C ALA A 259 -2.07 17.32 31.58
N TYR A 260 -1.44 16.70 32.58
CA TYR A 260 -0.74 15.43 32.46
C TYR A 260 -1.38 14.37 33.36
N LEU A 261 -1.51 13.15 32.83
CA LEU A 261 -1.73 11.94 33.60
C LEU A 261 -0.35 11.33 33.94
N LEU A 262 -0.12 11.03 35.22
CA LEU A 262 1.19 10.69 35.78
C LEU A 262 1.26 9.21 36.24
N PRO A 263 2.45 8.58 36.17
CA PRO A 263 2.70 7.27 36.77
C PRO A 263 2.46 7.25 38.28
N THR A 264 1.86 6.18 38.81
CA THR A 264 1.59 6.01 40.24
C THR A 264 2.81 5.55 41.08
N ASP A 265 4.05 5.74 40.62
CA ASP A 265 5.26 5.38 41.37
C ASP A 265 5.67 6.53 42.33
N PRO A 266 5.49 6.39 43.66
CA PRO A 266 5.55 7.51 44.61
C PRO A 266 6.98 7.93 45.01
N GLY A 267 7.97 7.69 44.14
CA GLY A 267 9.40 7.72 44.52
C GLY A 267 10.28 8.79 43.88
N ARG A 268 9.87 9.45 42.79
CA ARG A 268 10.73 10.37 42.02
C ARG A 268 9.95 11.52 41.39
N PRO A 269 10.54 12.72 41.21
CA PRO A 269 9.94 13.78 40.40
C PRO A 269 9.65 13.27 38.99
N HIS A 270 8.46 13.57 38.49
CA HIS A 270 8.09 13.27 37.12
C HIS A 270 8.79 14.25 36.18
N ARG A 271 9.42 13.73 35.13
CA ARG A 271 9.93 14.54 34.04
C ARG A 271 8.84 14.71 33.01
N LEU A 272 8.36 15.94 32.88
CA LEU A 272 7.41 16.34 31.87
C LEU A 272 8.18 17.01 30.74
N ASP A 273 7.69 16.90 29.52
CA ASP A 273 8.16 17.69 28.39
C ASP A 273 7.01 18.42 27.68
N ALA A 274 7.34 19.61 27.18
CA ALA A 274 6.48 20.45 26.36
C ALA A 274 7.28 20.98 25.16
N THR A 275 6.59 21.40 24.11
CA THR A 275 7.21 21.70 22.81
C THR A 275 6.99 23.17 22.44
N LEU A 276 8.06 23.88 22.10
CA LEU A 276 8.03 25.30 21.70
C LEU A 276 8.36 25.45 20.21
N PRO A 277 7.54 26.16 19.41
CA PRO A 277 7.85 26.51 18.03
C PRO A 277 9.09 27.40 17.95
N VAL A 278 10.09 27.00 17.16
CA VAL A 278 11.29 27.82 16.88
C VAL A 278 11.42 28.15 15.40
N ARG A 279 10.99 27.26 14.51
CA ARG A 279 11.00 27.50 13.06
C ARG A 279 9.82 26.82 12.39
N ARG A 280 9.19 27.51 11.44
CA ARG A 280 8.11 26.97 10.59
C ARG A 280 8.25 27.45 9.14
N PRO A 281 7.86 26.64 8.15
CA PRO A 281 7.90 27.06 6.75
C PRO A 281 6.93 28.23 6.50
N LEU A 282 7.36 29.22 5.72
CA LEU A 282 6.53 30.32 5.21
C LEU A 282 6.27 30.17 3.70
N SER A 283 7.28 29.71 2.98
CA SER A 283 7.23 29.41 1.56
C SER A 283 8.24 28.29 1.22
N ARG A 284 8.30 27.87 -0.04
CA ARG A 284 9.32 26.91 -0.53
C ARG A 284 10.78 27.39 -0.40
N THR A 285 10.99 28.67 -0.09
CA THR A 285 12.31 29.31 -0.03
C THR A 285 12.62 29.99 1.29
N GLU A 286 11.63 30.16 2.15
CA GLU A 286 11.71 30.99 3.37
C GLU A 286 10.97 30.32 4.54
N ASP A 287 11.58 30.40 5.72
CA ASP A 287 11.00 29.99 7.00
C ASP A 287 10.75 31.24 7.86
N VAL A 288 9.69 31.26 8.66
CA VAL A 288 9.61 32.15 9.83
C VAL A 288 10.37 31.50 10.98
N VAL A 289 11.18 32.31 11.66
CA VAL A 289 11.93 31.92 12.86
C VAL A 289 11.37 32.71 14.05
N TYR A 290 11.16 31.99 15.15
CA TYR A 290 10.67 32.53 16.40
C TYR A 290 11.78 32.54 17.45
N THR A 291 11.96 33.68 18.12
CA THR A 291 12.90 33.80 19.23
C THR A 291 12.11 33.68 20.52
N VAL A 292 12.27 32.56 21.24
CA VAL A 292 11.57 32.30 22.50
C VAL A 292 12.46 32.65 23.70
N THR A 293 11.91 33.40 24.65
CA THR A 293 12.58 33.91 25.85
C THR A 293 11.65 33.79 27.07
N GLU A 294 12.17 34.10 28.26
CA GLU A 294 11.37 34.19 29.50
C GLU A 294 10.56 32.92 29.84
N VAL A 295 11.04 31.74 29.40
CA VAL A 295 10.38 30.45 29.64
C VAL A 295 10.39 30.13 31.13
N THR A 296 9.20 29.97 31.70
CA THR A 296 8.94 29.64 33.10
C THR A 296 7.79 28.66 33.20
N ALA A 297 7.81 27.78 34.21
CA ALA A 297 6.70 26.87 34.47
C ALA A 297 6.37 26.86 35.97
N VAL A 298 5.08 26.75 36.29
CA VAL A 298 4.57 26.59 37.66
C VAL A 298 3.60 25.42 37.74
N ASP A 299 3.54 24.77 38.91
CA ASP A 299 2.47 23.80 39.21
C ASP A 299 1.11 24.48 39.43
N ALA A 300 0.06 23.66 39.61
CA ALA A 300 -1.30 24.12 39.90
C ALA A 300 -1.42 25.01 41.17
N ALA A 301 -0.45 24.97 42.08
CA ALA A 301 -0.40 25.84 43.27
C ALA A 301 0.37 27.16 43.01
N GLY A 302 0.87 27.37 41.78
CA GLY A 302 1.66 28.54 41.39
C GLY A 302 3.12 28.49 41.84
N LYS A 303 3.63 27.33 42.27
CA LYS A 303 5.03 27.18 42.69
C LYS A 303 5.92 26.92 41.46
N PRO A 304 7.07 27.61 41.33
CA PRO A 304 8.00 27.39 40.22
C PRO A 304 8.55 25.97 40.15
N LEU A 305 8.61 25.43 38.92
CA LEU A 305 9.26 24.17 38.58
C LEU A 305 10.68 24.41 38.05
N GLU A 306 11.54 23.39 38.13
CA GLU A 306 12.84 23.45 37.46
C GLU A 306 12.64 23.22 35.96
N THR A 307 12.94 24.24 35.15
CA THR A 307 12.75 24.23 33.69
C THR A 307 14.07 24.25 32.94
N ARG A 308 14.24 23.38 31.95
CA ARG A 308 15.37 23.37 31.03
C ARG A 308 14.90 23.33 29.58
N VAL A 309 15.26 24.36 28.81
CA VAL A 309 15.03 24.39 27.36
C VAL A 309 16.19 23.67 26.65
N GLU A 310 15.87 22.78 25.73
CA GLU A 310 16.83 22.09 24.87
C GLU A 310 17.05 22.82 23.52
N GLU A 311 18.20 22.57 22.91
CA GLU A 311 18.53 23.07 21.56
C GLU A 311 17.48 22.64 20.52
N PRO A 312 17.11 23.49 19.55
CA PRO A 312 16.06 23.19 18.59
C PRO A 312 16.36 21.95 17.75
N SER A 313 15.56 20.90 17.92
CA SER A 313 15.68 19.67 17.16
C SER A 313 15.02 19.79 15.78
N ARG A 314 15.35 18.90 14.85
CA ARG A 314 14.70 18.82 13.53
C ARG A 314 13.78 17.62 13.50
N TYR A 315 12.53 17.83 13.08
CA TYR A 315 11.64 16.72 12.80
C TYR A 315 12.11 15.95 11.55
N THR A 316 12.17 14.63 11.62
CA THR A 316 12.85 13.80 10.59
C THR A 316 12.03 13.56 9.32
N ALA A 317 10.75 13.94 9.31
CA ALA A 317 9.81 13.60 8.25
C ALA A 317 9.22 14.79 7.46
N GLN A 318 9.36 16.04 7.93
CA GLN A 318 8.68 17.21 7.33
C GLN A 318 9.53 18.48 7.24
N MET A 319 9.04 19.38 6.39
CA MET A 319 9.68 20.59 5.87
C MET A 319 10.15 21.58 6.94
N SER A 320 11.45 21.91 6.94
CA SER A 320 12.10 23.05 7.65
C SER A 320 11.71 23.31 9.12
N THR A 321 10.98 22.39 9.76
CA THR A 321 10.32 22.61 11.04
C THR A 321 11.28 22.29 12.17
N GLN A 322 11.40 23.21 13.12
CA GLN A 322 12.21 23.02 14.33
C GLN A 322 11.44 23.43 15.56
N ASP A 323 11.58 22.62 16.59
CA ASP A 323 11.00 22.82 17.90
C ASP A 323 12.06 22.61 18.99
N SER A 324 11.98 23.41 20.05
CA SER A 324 12.73 23.22 21.28
C SER A 324 11.86 22.51 22.30
N ARG A 325 12.43 21.55 23.03
CA ARG A 325 11.77 20.89 24.15
C ARG A 325 12.02 21.65 25.45
N VAL A 326 10.99 21.79 26.28
CA VAL A 326 11.08 22.28 27.65
C VAL A 326 10.92 21.09 28.57
N LEU A 327 12.01 20.69 29.22
CA LEU A 327 11.98 19.68 30.27
C LEU A 327 11.60 20.36 31.58
N MET A 328 10.66 19.76 32.31
CA MET A 328 10.15 20.28 33.58
C MET A 328 10.20 19.14 34.62
N GLU A 329 10.79 19.38 35.79
CA GLU A 329 10.75 18.41 36.89
C GLU A 329 9.59 18.74 37.86
N LEU A 330 8.55 17.90 37.87
CA LEU A 330 7.37 18.04 38.72
C LEU A 330 7.44 17.06 39.91
N PRO A 331 7.66 17.55 41.15
CA PRO A 331 7.56 16.73 42.36
C PRO A 331 6.09 16.62 42.81
N SER A 332 5.31 15.79 42.11
CA SER A 332 3.93 15.44 42.49
C SER A 332 3.83 13.99 42.96
N THR A 333 2.81 13.69 43.75
CA THR A 333 2.33 12.33 44.05
C THR A 333 0.87 12.13 43.62
N GLU A 334 0.27 13.13 42.99
CA GLU A 334 -1.07 13.09 42.43
C GLU A 334 -1.03 12.40 41.06
N ARG A 335 -2.10 11.69 40.69
CA ARG A 335 -2.16 10.99 39.38
C ARG A 335 -2.38 11.97 38.22
N GLU A 336 -3.01 13.10 38.49
CA GLU A 336 -3.21 14.17 37.54
C GLU A 336 -2.39 15.39 37.99
N ALA A 337 -1.87 16.15 37.05
CA ALA A 337 -1.25 17.44 37.36
C ALA A 337 -1.44 18.43 36.22
N THR A 338 -1.75 19.67 36.58
CA THR A 338 -1.71 20.82 35.67
C THR A 338 -0.41 21.58 35.87
N VAL A 339 0.26 21.90 34.77
CA VAL A 339 1.44 22.78 34.73
C VAL A 339 1.14 23.96 33.82
N ARG A 340 1.33 25.17 34.33
CA ARG A 340 1.22 26.40 33.54
C ARG A 340 2.61 26.78 33.03
N LEU A 341 2.79 26.70 31.72
CA LEU A 341 3.99 27.09 31.00
C LEU A 341 3.80 28.50 30.42
N THR A 342 4.60 29.47 30.86
CA THR A 342 4.60 30.84 30.34
C THR A 342 5.91 31.12 29.60
N TYR A 343 5.82 31.65 28.39
CA TYR A 343 7.00 32.08 27.61
C TYR A 343 6.69 33.30 26.76
N ARG A 344 7.70 34.11 26.49
CA ARG A 344 7.63 35.24 25.58
C ARG A 344 8.26 34.87 24.24
N PHE A 345 7.72 35.37 23.14
CA PHE A 345 8.26 35.12 21.81
C PHE A 345 8.18 36.33 20.88
N GLU A 346 9.15 36.41 19.99
CA GLU A 346 9.24 37.35 18.88
C GLU A 346 9.28 36.59 17.55
N GLY A 347 8.93 37.25 16.43
CA GLY A 347 8.92 36.63 15.10
C GLY A 347 7.53 36.38 14.52
N ALA A 348 6.46 36.55 15.31
CA ALA A 348 5.09 36.23 14.91
C ALA A 348 4.32 37.39 14.28
N VAL A 349 4.75 38.65 14.46
CA VAL A 349 4.04 39.84 13.94
C VAL A 349 4.77 40.46 12.75
N SER A 350 4.09 40.58 11.62
CA SER A 350 4.53 41.36 10.45
C SER A 350 3.64 42.58 10.21
N ILE A 351 4.13 43.56 9.46
CA ILE A 351 3.40 44.78 9.09
C ILE A 351 3.47 44.95 7.57
N ASP A 352 2.32 45.16 6.94
CA ASP A 352 2.17 45.44 5.51
C ASP A 352 1.20 46.63 5.32
N GLY A 353 1.74 47.77 4.92
CA GLY A 353 1.00 49.04 4.87
C GLY A 353 0.40 49.41 6.23
N ASP A 354 -0.91 49.63 6.26
CA ASP A 354 -1.67 50.01 7.46
C ASP A 354 -2.18 48.78 8.27
N THR A 355 -1.77 47.56 7.91
CA THR A 355 -2.22 46.31 8.57
C THR A 355 -1.04 45.57 9.21
N ALA A 356 -1.17 45.23 10.49
CA ALA A 356 -0.32 44.26 11.17
C ALA A 356 -0.97 42.87 11.14
N ARG A 357 -0.16 41.82 11.00
CA ARG A 357 -0.59 40.43 10.96
C ARG A 357 0.20 39.59 11.95
N PHE A 358 -0.49 38.96 12.89
CA PHE A 358 0.05 37.92 13.76
C PHE A 358 -0.16 36.54 13.12
N ALA A 359 0.83 35.65 13.18
CA ALA A 359 0.72 34.27 12.71
C ALA A 359 1.45 33.30 13.65
N TRP A 360 0.75 32.27 14.13
CA TRP A 360 1.29 31.30 15.09
C TRP A 360 0.69 29.90 14.89
N PRO A 361 1.46 28.81 15.01
CA PRO A 361 0.94 27.44 14.95
C PRO A 361 0.06 27.11 16.16
N LEU A 362 -1.06 26.43 15.93
CA LEU A 362 -2.02 26.01 16.97
C LEU A 362 -1.57 24.74 17.70
N ALA A 363 -0.97 23.80 16.98
CA ALA A 363 -0.50 22.55 17.53
C ALA A 363 1.03 22.45 17.53
N VAL A 364 1.54 21.83 18.58
CA VAL A 364 2.95 21.47 18.77
C VAL A 364 3.09 19.95 18.91
N ASP A 365 4.32 19.43 18.93
CA ASP A 365 4.51 17.98 19.05
C ASP A 365 3.82 17.44 20.33
N HIS A 366 3.25 16.25 20.23
CA HIS A 366 2.43 15.56 21.26
C HIS A 366 1.04 16.15 21.61
N THR A 367 0.54 17.19 20.92
CA THR A 367 -0.85 17.71 21.12
C THR A 367 -1.94 17.05 20.25
N TYR A 368 -1.56 16.19 19.30
CA TYR A 368 -2.49 15.53 18.39
C TYR A 368 -3.31 14.44 19.11
N GLY A 369 -4.63 14.46 18.94
CA GLY A 369 -5.55 13.52 19.61
C GLY A 369 -5.92 13.91 21.04
N ILE A 370 -5.64 15.15 21.44
CA ILE A 370 -6.28 15.78 22.60
C ILE A 370 -7.57 16.45 22.12
N GLU A 371 -8.68 16.13 22.77
CA GLU A 371 -10.01 16.70 22.50
C GLU A 371 -10.30 17.90 23.41
N GLY A 372 -11.23 18.77 23.00
CA GLY A 372 -11.68 19.89 23.84
C GLY A 372 -10.65 21.02 24.05
N GLN A 373 -9.59 21.11 23.25
CA GLN A 373 -8.54 22.12 23.40
C GLN A 373 -9.12 23.54 23.21
N THR A 374 -8.79 24.46 24.12
CA THR A 374 -9.19 25.87 24.01
C THR A 374 -8.01 26.79 23.69
N TYR A 375 -8.27 27.79 22.84
CA TYR A 375 -7.28 28.79 22.46
C TYR A 375 -7.88 30.19 22.53
N SER A 376 -7.10 31.16 23.01
CA SER A 376 -7.52 32.56 23.03
C SER A 376 -6.37 33.53 22.75
N TRP A 377 -6.70 34.67 22.14
CA TRP A 377 -5.74 35.73 21.80
C TRP A 377 -6.29 37.09 22.19
N ASN A 378 -5.42 37.96 22.68
CA ASN A 378 -5.67 39.39 22.78
C ASN A 378 -4.73 40.14 21.83
N ALA A 379 -5.30 40.88 20.89
CA ALA A 379 -4.58 41.78 20.00
C ALA A 379 -4.49 43.21 20.60
N PRO A 380 -3.44 43.98 20.31
CA PRO A 380 -3.28 45.35 20.84
C PRO A 380 -4.23 46.36 20.17
N GLY A 381 -4.95 45.95 19.12
CA GLY A 381 -5.96 46.74 18.41
C GLY A 381 -7.10 45.84 17.93
N PRO A 382 -8.22 46.43 17.45
CA PRO A 382 -9.40 45.67 17.05
C PRO A 382 -9.08 44.74 15.87
N VAL A 383 -9.46 43.48 15.98
CA VAL A 383 -9.17 42.45 14.96
C VAL A 383 -10.10 42.65 13.76
N SER A 384 -9.50 42.84 12.58
CA SER A 384 -10.21 43.09 11.32
C SER A 384 -10.45 41.81 10.51
N ALA A 385 -9.60 40.80 10.67
CA ALA A 385 -9.76 39.49 10.05
C ALA A 385 -9.08 38.38 10.87
N THR A 386 -9.62 37.16 10.77
CA THR A 386 -9.08 35.94 11.37
C THR A 386 -9.05 34.82 10.33
N GLU A 387 -7.98 34.03 10.30
CA GLU A 387 -7.83 32.90 9.39
C GLU A 387 -7.19 31.70 10.10
N VAL A 388 -7.93 30.59 10.17
CA VAL A 388 -7.37 29.29 10.57
C VAL A 388 -7.07 28.47 9.32
N GLY A 389 -5.87 27.89 9.27
CA GLY A 389 -5.41 27.15 8.10
C GLY A 389 -4.31 26.16 8.39
N ARG A 390 -3.92 25.41 7.37
CA ARG A 390 -2.78 24.50 7.39
C ARG A 390 -1.71 25.03 6.43
N THR A 391 -0.46 25.10 6.89
CA THR A 391 0.66 25.51 6.03
C THR A 391 1.38 24.27 5.51
N ASP A 392 1.58 24.18 4.19
CA ASP A 392 2.23 23.06 3.52
C ASP A 392 3.35 23.51 2.55
N ALA A 393 3.71 22.65 1.60
CA ALA A 393 4.76 22.92 0.61
C ALA A 393 4.38 23.97 -0.46
N ASP A 394 3.10 24.21 -0.66
CA ASP A 394 2.55 24.96 -1.79
C ASP A 394 1.86 26.25 -1.34
N GLY A 395 1.47 26.34 -0.06
CA GLY A 395 1.12 27.60 0.58
C GLY A 395 0.45 27.44 1.94
N PHE A 396 -0.46 28.36 2.22
CA PHE A 396 -1.39 28.25 3.35
C PHE A 396 -2.77 27.91 2.79
N ASP A 397 -3.27 26.74 3.13
CA ASP A 397 -4.60 26.27 2.78
C ASP A 397 -5.57 26.54 3.94
N ARG A 398 -6.67 27.25 3.65
CA ARG A 398 -7.67 27.59 4.66
C ARG A 398 -8.35 26.33 5.20
N TYR A 399 -8.34 26.16 6.52
CA TYR A 399 -8.82 24.95 7.18
C TYR A 399 -10.25 25.15 7.67
N ALA A 400 -11.19 25.04 6.72
CA ALA A 400 -12.60 25.39 6.90
C ALA A 400 -13.25 24.77 8.15
N ALA A 401 -12.87 23.55 8.54
CA ALA A 401 -13.45 22.85 9.68
C ALA A 401 -13.28 23.56 11.04
N LEU A 402 -12.19 24.31 11.24
CA LEU A 402 -11.99 25.12 12.47
C LEU A 402 -12.37 26.60 12.28
N ALA A 403 -12.62 27.05 11.05
CA ALA A 403 -12.87 28.46 10.78
C ALA A 403 -14.23 28.95 11.31
N ASP A 404 -15.22 28.05 11.40
CA ASP A 404 -16.57 28.37 11.91
C ASP A 404 -16.65 28.38 13.45
N ALA A 405 -15.61 27.89 14.14
CA ALA A 405 -15.50 27.85 15.61
C ALA A 405 -14.73 29.05 16.20
N VAL A 406 -14.23 29.97 15.36
CA VAL A 406 -13.51 31.17 15.83
C VAL A 406 -14.51 32.28 16.19
N THR A 407 -14.43 32.81 17.41
CA THR A 407 -15.18 34.00 17.83
C THR A 407 -14.26 35.22 17.93
N VAL A 408 -14.79 36.42 17.65
CA VAL A 408 -14.05 37.68 17.69
C VAL A 408 -14.89 38.74 18.39
N ASP A 409 -14.38 39.31 19.49
CA ASP A 409 -15.00 40.42 20.22
C ASP A 409 -13.98 41.55 20.41
N GLY A 410 -14.02 42.52 19.49
CA GLY A 410 -13.14 43.68 19.49
C GLY A 410 -11.66 43.31 19.33
N THR A 411 -10.93 43.27 20.45
CA THR A 411 -9.50 42.90 20.53
C THR A 411 -9.28 41.43 20.87
N SER A 412 -10.31 40.71 21.34
CA SER A 412 -10.19 39.34 21.81
C SER A 412 -10.69 38.35 20.76
N VAL A 413 -10.07 37.17 20.70
CA VAL A 413 -10.41 36.07 19.80
C VAL A 413 -10.40 34.77 20.60
N SER A 414 -11.41 33.92 20.44
CA SER A 414 -11.42 32.55 20.98
C SER A 414 -11.56 31.50 19.87
N LEU A 415 -11.08 30.30 20.16
CA LEU A 415 -11.36 29.07 19.44
C LEU A 415 -11.57 27.99 20.52
N ASP A 416 -12.83 27.64 20.73
CA ASP A 416 -13.28 26.77 21.82
C ASP A 416 -13.61 25.36 21.30
N GLU A 417 -13.46 24.35 22.16
CA GLU A 417 -13.74 22.92 21.86
C GLU A 417 -13.06 22.40 20.56
N ALA A 418 -11.79 22.75 20.33
CA ALA A 418 -11.08 22.38 19.12
C ALA A 418 -10.72 20.87 19.09
N GLU A 419 -11.47 20.10 18.32
CA GLU A 419 -11.21 18.68 18.08
C GLU A 419 -10.07 18.45 17.06
N SER A 420 -9.21 17.45 17.33
CA SER A 420 -8.24 16.90 16.37
C SER A 420 -7.34 17.94 15.66
N VAL A 421 -6.86 18.95 16.40
CA VAL A 421 -5.97 19.99 15.87
C VAL A 421 -4.71 19.36 15.27
N SER A 422 -4.53 19.53 13.95
CA SER A 422 -3.38 19.00 13.23
C SER A 422 -2.11 19.77 13.57
N GLN A 423 -0.97 19.09 13.68
CA GLN A 423 0.37 19.70 13.86
C GLN A 423 0.74 20.76 12.80
N LEU A 424 0.04 20.77 11.65
CA LEU A 424 0.22 21.76 10.60
C LEU A 424 -0.76 22.95 10.69
N ALA A 425 -1.62 23.02 11.71
CA ALA A 425 -2.64 24.07 11.87
C ALA A 425 -2.07 25.37 12.46
N TRP A 426 -2.61 26.51 12.02
CA TRP A 426 -2.18 27.86 12.39
C TRP A 426 -3.37 28.77 12.61
N MET A 427 -3.20 29.76 13.50
CA MET A 427 -4.04 30.95 13.59
C MET A 427 -3.32 32.14 12.95
N ARG A 428 -4.07 32.96 12.22
CA ARG A 428 -3.67 34.29 11.77
C ARG A 428 -4.69 35.33 12.18
N LEU A 429 -4.20 36.46 12.68
CA LEU A 429 -5.01 37.61 13.08
C LEU A 429 -4.50 38.85 12.35
N GLU A 430 -5.41 39.70 11.85
CA GLU A 430 -5.08 41.02 11.30
C GLU A 430 -5.69 42.13 12.16
N PHE A 431 -4.92 43.20 12.36
CA PHE A 431 -5.31 44.37 13.17
C PHE A 431 -4.57 45.63 12.66
N PRO A 432 -4.98 46.85 13.06
CA PRO A 432 -4.33 48.09 12.60
C PRO A 432 -2.83 48.14 12.90
N ALA A 433 -2.02 48.57 11.93
CA ALA A 433 -0.56 48.64 12.10
C ALA A 433 -0.11 49.64 13.16
N ASP A 434 -0.89 50.67 13.47
CA ASP A 434 -0.61 51.65 14.53
C ASP A 434 -0.85 51.12 15.96
N ALA A 435 -1.44 49.93 16.09
CA ALA A 435 -1.53 49.21 17.36
C ALA A 435 -0.19 48.58 17.81
N VAL A 436 0.80 48.49 16.92
CA VAL A 436 2.15 48.00 17.21
C VAL A 436 3.24 48.98 16.79
N THR A 437 4.32 49.07 17.55
CA THR A 437 5.45 49.96 17.24
C THR A 437 6.39 49.40 16.19
N SER A 438 6.36 48.07 15.97
CA SER A 438 7.30 47.34 15.13
C SER A 438 6.77 45.95 14.77
N GLY A 439 7.03 45.50 13.54
CA GLY A 439 6.92 44.08 13.19
C GLY A 439 8.18 43.34 13.62
N THR A 440 8.04 42.22 14.33
CA THR A 440 9.14 41.38 14.82
C THR A 440 9.47 40.20 13.91
N GLN A 441 8.70 39.99 12.83
CA GLN A 441 8.83 38.83 11.95
C GLN A 441 10.25 38.65 11.41
N THR A 442 10.88 37.55 11.80
CA THR A 442 12.21 37.15 11.34
C THR A 442 12.06 36.07 10.28
N ILE A 443 12.46 36.40 9.04
CA ILE A 443 12.43 35.48 7.91
C ILE A 443 13.86 35.00 7.63
N GLU A 444 14.04 33.67 7.57
CA GLU A 444 15.29 33.04 7.17
C GLU A 444 15.16 32.22 5.88
N PRO A 445 16.25 32.01 5.12
CA PRO A 445 16.23 31.09 3.99
C PRO A 445 15.92 29.66 4.42
N SER A 446 14.98 29.02 3.73
CA SER A 446 14.46 27.70 4.08
C SER A 446 15.55 26.65 4.25
N LEU A 447 15.44 25.86 5.32
CA LEU A 447 16.35 24.73 5.56
C LEU A 447 16.23 23.65 4.48
N ASP A 448 15.03 23.46 3.92
CA ASP A 448 14.79 22.58 2.77
C ASP A 448 15.39 23.18 1.51
N HIS A 449 15.30 24.50 1.29
CA HIS A 449 16.01 25.15 0.19
C HIS A 449 17.53 24.99 0.33
N ARG A 450 18.08 25.04 1.55
CA ARG A 450 19.51 24.71 1.80
C ARG A 450 19.83 23.23 1.67
N ALA A 451 18.87 22.31 1.85
CA ALA A 451 19.03 20.89 1.56
C ALA A 451 19.00 20.65 0.04
N TRP A 452 18.14 21.36 -0.69
CA TRP A 452 18.01 21.33 -2.15
C TRP A 452 19.21 21.97 -2.84
N GLN A 453 19.67 23.13 -2.37
CA GLN A 453 20.93 23.74 -2.80
C GLN A 453 22.14 22.86 -2.46
N ARG A 454 22.16 22.19 -1.29
CA ARG A 454 23.21 21.20 -1.00
C ARG A 454 23.12 19.99 -1.92
N ALA A 455 21.93 19.47 -2.22
CA ALA A 455 21.74 18.41 -3.21
C ALA A 455 22.23 18.84 -4.61
N MET A 456 22.03 20.10 -4.98
CA MET A 456 22.51 20.72 -6.23
C MET A 456 24.01 21.09 -6.21
N ALA A 457 24.61 21.33 -5.04
CA ALA A 457 26.05 21.61 -4.88
C ALA A 457 26.88 20.32 -4.74
N THR A 458 26.36 19.29 -4.06
CA THR A 458 26.74 17.89 -4.28
C THR A 458 26.34 17.42 -5.69
N GLY A 459 25.51 18.20 -6.37
CA GLY A 459 25.06 18.07 -7.76
C GLY A 459 26.13 18.34 -8.81
N VAL A 460 27.42 18.18 -8.47
CA VAL A 460 28.36 17.55 -9.42
C VAL A 460 27.85 16.14 -9.77
N GLY A 461 27.14 15.46 -8.85
CA GLY A 461 26.25 14.31 -9.14
C GLY A 461 25.14 14.61 -10.16
N GLY A 462 24.89 15.88 -10.50
CA GLY A 462 24.07 16.30 -11.63
C GLY A 462 24.60 15.79 -12.97
N GLY A 463 25.89 15.42 -13.09
CA GLY A 463 26.38 14.68 -14.26
C GLY A 463 25.73 13.29 -14.42
N ALA A 464 25.53 12.57 -13.32
CA ALA A 464 24.80 11.29 -13.32
C ALA A 464 23.29 11.50 -13.45
N GLY A 465 22.75 12.51 -12.75
CA GLY A 465 21.34 12.90 -12.83
C GLY A 465 20.91 13.30 -14.24
N LEU A 466 21.74 14.07 -14.97
CA LEU A 466 21.46 14.48 -16.36
C LEU A 466 21.60 13.34 -17.37
N LEU A 467 22.42 12.33 -17.11
CA LEU A 467 22.43 11.10 -17.94
C LEU A 467 21.19 10.24 -17.67
N GLY A 468 20.74 10.13 -16.41
CA GLY A 468 19.49 9.45 -16.05
C GLY A 468 18.25 10.17 -16.58
N LEU A 469 18.14 11.49 -16.35
CA LEU A 469 17.07 12.34 -16.87
C LEU A 469 17.14 12.50 -18.39
N GLY A 470 18.34 12.47 -18.99
CA GLY A 470 18.54 12.41 -20.43
C GLY A 470 18.02 11.10 -21.02
N ALA A 471 18.28 9.96 -20.36
CA ALA A 471 17.71 8.67 -20.75
C ALA A 471 16.18 8.63 -20.56
N VAL A 472 15.65 9.12 -19.43
CA VAL A 472 14.20 9.21 -19.18
C VAL A 472 13.51 10.17 -20.17
N GLY A 473 14.10 11.33 -20.42
CA GLY A 473 13.62 12.31 -21.40
C GLY A 473 13.68 11.77 -22.83
N PHE A 474 14.73 11.02 -23.19
CA PHE A 474 14.82 10.32 -24.47
C PHE A 474 13.81 9.17 -24.58
N LEU A 475 13.49 8.45 -23.49
CA LEU A 475 12.45 7.42 -23.46
C LEU A 475 11.03 8.01 -23.54
N LEU A 476 10.79 9.15 -22.89
CA LEU A 476 9.55 9.93 -23.02
C LEU A 476 9.42 10.53 -24.44
N GLY A 477 10.53 10.99 -25.04
CA GLY A 477 10.61 11.36 -26.45
C GLY A 477 10.34 10.17 -27.37
N ARG A 478 10.82 8.97 -27.02
CA ARG A 478 10.61 7.73 -27.79
C ARG A 478 9.15 7.27 -27.78
N ARG A 479 8.36 7.56 -26.73
CA ARG A 479 6.90 7.42 -26.75
C ARG A 479 6.21 8.29 -27.83
N ARG A 480 6.89 9.30 -28.38
CA ARG A 480 6.42 10.06 -29.56
C ARG A 480 6.90 9.48 -30.90
N LEU A 481 7.99 8.70 -30.92
CA LEU A 481 8.65 8.20 -32.14
C LEU A 481 8.26 6.77 -32.53
N VAL A 482 7.83 5.92 -31.59
CA VAL A 482 7.36 4.55 -31.86
C VAL A 482 5.87 4.47 -31.55
N ARG A 483 5.07 5.06 -32.44
CA ARG A 483 3.61 4.95 -32.42
C ARG A 483 3.16 3.94 -33.47
N ASP A 484 2.04 3.29 -33.19
CA ASP A 484 1.35 2.45 -34.15
C ASP A 484 0.92 3.28 -35.37
N GLN A 485 0.92 2.66 -36.56
CA GLN A 485 0.38 3.29 -37.77
C GLN A 485 -1.13 3.03 -37.89
N ARG A 486 -1.85 3.93 -38.53
CA ARG A 486 -3.27 3.75 -38.90
C ARG A 486 -3.58 4.41 -40.24
N TYR A 487 -4.69 4.02 -40.85
CA TYR A 487 -5.29 4.76 -41.95
C TYR A 487 -5.85 6.08 -41.42
N LEU A 488 -5.37 7.21 -41.93
CA LEU A 488 -5.83 8.55 -41.60
C LEU A 488 -7.16 8.85 -42.31
N GLY A 489 -8.07 9.55 -41.63
CA GLY A 489 -9.40 9.86 -42.17
C GLY A 489 -10.38 8.68 -42.24
N VAL A 490 -9.96 7.47 -41.83
CA VAL A 490 -10.80 6.27 -41.80
C VAL A 490 -11.28 5.98 -40.36
N PRO A 491 -12.53 5.56 -40.14
CA PRO A 491 -13.00 5.15 -38.82
C PRO A 491 -12.14 4.02 -38.20
N PRO A 492 -11.88 4.05 -36.89
CA PRO A 492 -11.16 2.98 -36.20
C PRO A 492 -11.81 1.61 -36.42
N GLY A 493 -10.98 0.58 -36.59
CA GLY A 493 -11.44 -0.79 -36.85
C GLY A 493 -11.83 -1.10 -38.30
N VAL A 494 -11.66 -0.17 -39.25
CA VAL A 494 -11.95 -0.38 -40.68
C VAL A 494 -10.67 -0.29 -41.52
N ARG A 495 -10.46 -1.22 -42.46
CA ARG A 495 -9.37 -1.12 -43.44
C ARG A 495 -9.64 0.02 -44.42
N GLY A 496 -8.68 0.94 -44.55
CA GLY A 496 -8.76 2.03 -45.52
C GLY A 496 -8.29 1.58 -46.91
N ASN A 497 -9.14 1.71 -47.92
CA ASN A 497 -8.73 1.54 -49.32
C ASN A 497 -9.50 2.46 -50.28
N PRO A 498 -8.84 3.45 -50.92
CA PRO A 498 -7.49 3.95 -50.66
C PRO A 498 -7.48 4.94 -49.48
N ALA A 499 -6.52 4.83 -48.57
CA ALA A 499 -6.34 5.78 -47.47
C ALA A 499 -4.86 5.98 -47.14
N GLU A 500 -4.49 7.20 -46.73
CA GLU A 500 -3.14 7.54 -46.31
C GLU A 500 -2.79 6.89 -44.97
N VAL A 501 -1.56 6.36 -44.83
CA VAL A 501 -1.10 5.72 -43.59
C VAL A 501 -0.20 6.69 -42.82
N GLY A 502 -0.53 6.90 -41.53
CA GLY A 502 0.23 7.78 -40.66
C GLY A 502 0.24 7.35 -39.19
N PRO A 503 0.96 8.08 -38.32
CA PRO A 503 1.08 7.73 -36.91
C PRO A 503 -0.26 7.92 -36.16
N SER A 504 -0.58 6.98 -35.29
CA SER A 504 -1.80 7.00 -34.49
C SER A 504 -1.86 8.23 -33.56
N PRO A 505 -3.01 8.92 -33.47
CA PRO A 505 -3.27 9.91 -32.42
C PRO A 505 -3.15 9.30 -31.01
N ALA A 506 -2.87 10.15 -30.02
CA ALA A 506 -2.69 9.72 -28.63
C ALA A 506 -4.02 9.37 -27.91
N LYS A 507 -5.16 9.84 -28.43
CA LYS A 507 -6.51 9.47 -28.01
C LYS A 507 -7.33 9.21 -29.28
N VAL A 508 -8.05 8.10 -29.31
CA VAL A 508 -8.88 7.65 -30.43
C VAL A 508 -10.13 7.04 -29.82
N ASN A 509 -11.32 7.44 -30.28
CA ASN A 509 -12.56 6.83 -29.84
C ASN A 509 -12.88 5.64 -30.76
N ILE A 510 -12.76 4.43 -30.23
CA ILE A 510 -12.99 3.18 -30.96
C ILE A 510 -14.46 2.79 -30.75
N PRO A 511 -15.23 2.49 -31.82
CA PRO A 511 -16.63 2.08 -31.70
C PRO A 511 -16.76 0.64 -31.19
N VAL A 512 -17.85 0.37 -30.48
CA VAL A 512 -18.25 -0.98 -30.06
C VAL A 512 -18.48 -1.87 -31.28
N ARG A 513 -17.96 -3.11 -31.26
CA ARG A 513 -18.16 -4.11 -32.32
C ARG A 513 -18.60 -5.45 -31.73
N PHE A 514 -19.60 -6.09 -32.33
CA PHE A 514 -20.05 -7.42 -31.93
C PHE A 514 -19.21 -8.56 -32.54
N GLU A 515 -18.68 -8.36 -33.74
CA GLU A 515 -17.96 -9.40 -34.48
C GLU A 515 -16.51 -9.55 -34.02
N GLU A 516 -15.99 -10.78 -34.13
CA GLU A 516 -14.57 -11.09 -33.90
C GLU A 516 -13.65 -10.37 -34.90
N PRO A 517 -12.38 -10.09 -34.54
CA PRO A 517 -11.40 -9.53 -35.46
C PRO A 517 -11.21 -10.39 -36.71
N GLU A 518 -11.18 -9.76 -37.87
CA GLU A 518 -11.29 -10.46 -39.15
C GLU A 518 -10.12 -11.41 -39.43
N GLY A 519 -10.42 -12.67 -39.74
CA GLY A 519 -9.43 -13.67 -40.14
C GLY A 519 -8.37 -13.99 -39.08
N THR A 520 -8.65 -13.67 -37.81
CA THR A 520 -7.68 -13.65 -36.72
C THR A 520 -8.04 -14.72 -35.67
N ASP A 521 -7.06 -15.54 -35.27
CA ASP A 521 -7.24 -16.44 -34.13
C ASP A 521 -7.05 -15.73 -32.78
N VAL A 522 -7.53 -16.36 -31.70
CA VAL A 522 -7.57 -15.75 -30.37
C VAL A 522 -6.17 -15.40 -29.83
N VAL A 523 -5.13 -16.12 -30.23
CA VAL A 523 -3.74 -15.86 -29.79
C VAL A 523 -3.15 -14.69 -30.56
N VAL A 524 -3.39 -14.61 -31.87
CA VAL A 524 -3.01 -13.46 -32.68
C VAL A 524 -3.69 -12.18 -32.17
N GLY A 525 -4.98 -12.24 -31.83
CA GLY A 525 -5.67 -11.13 -31.16
C GLY A 525 -4.97 -10.72 -29.85
N GLY A 526 -4.59 -11.70 -29.04
CA GLY A 526 -3.84 -11.51 -27.79
C GLY A 526 -2.51 -10.80 -28.00
N LEU A 527 -1.78 -11.15 -29.07
CA LEU A 527 -0.52 -10.53 -29.44
C LEU A 527 -0.69 -9.11 -29.95
N LEU A 528 -1.75 -8.82 -30.71
CA LEU A 528 -2.06 -7.46 -31.17
C LEU A 528 -2.37 -6.54 -29.97
N HIS A 529 -3.13 -7.04 -28.99
CA HIS A 529 -3.47 -6.32 -27.75
C HIS A 529 -2.26 -6.16 -26.81
N ASP A 530 -1.66 -7.27 -26.36
CA ASP A 530 -0.63 -7.26 -25.31
C ASP A 530 0.79 -6.98 -25.80
N ARG A 531 1.07 -7.27 -27.08
CA ARG A 531 2.38 -7.10 -27.73
C ARG A 531 3.51 -7.95 -27.12
N LYS A 532 3.15 -8.89 -26.25
CA LYS A 532 3.99 -9.91 -25.60
C LYS A 532 3.11 -11.08 -25.18
N TYR A 533 3.69 -12.27 -25.03
CA TYR A 533 2.99 -13.42 -24.45
C TYR A 533 2.46 -13.12 -23.05
N LYS A 534 1.21 -13.52 -22.76
CA LYS A 534 0.66 -13.67 -21.41
C LYS A 534 0.17 -15.11 -21.18
N PRO A 535 0.17 -15.61 -19.92
CA PRO A 535 -0.48 -16.89 -19.56
C PRO A 535 -1.87 -17.08 -20.16
N ALA A 536 -2.71 -16.03 -20.11
CA ALA A 536 -4.07 -16.02 -20.66
C ALA A 536 -4.15 -16.38 -22.15
N HIS A 537 -3.10 -16.18 -22.95
CA HIS A 537 -3.08 -16.54 -24.37
C HIS A 537 -3.16 -18.06 -24.56
N LEU A 538 -2.45 -18.84 -23.74
CA LEU A 538 -2.50 -20.30 -23.78
C LEU A 538 -3.83 -20.83 -23.20
N SER A 539 -4.35 -20.19 -22.15
CA SER A 539 -5.68 -20.49 -21.59
C SER A 539 -6.78 -20.30 -22.65
N ALA A 540 -6.80 -19.13 -23.31
CA ALA A 540 -7.75 -18.80 -24.37
C ALA A 540 -7.62 -19.73 -25.59
N LEU A 541 -6.39 -20.11 -25.97
CA LEU A 541 -6.13 -21.06 -27.07
C LEU A 541 -6.73 -22.45 -26.79
N LEU A 542 -6.51 -22.98 -25.58
CA LEU A 542 -7.08 -24.25 -25.16
C LEU A 542 -8.61 -24.19 -25.16
N ILE A 543 -9.18 -23.13 -24.60
CA ILE A 543 -10.64 -22.94 -24.53
C ILE A 543 -11.25 -22.75 -25.93
N SER A 544 -10.55 -22.11 -26.88
CA SER A 544 -10.99 -22.01 -28.29
C SER A 544 -11.02 -23.38 -28.98
N LEU A 545 -9.97 -24.19 -28.78
CA LEU A 545 -9.94 -25.57 -29.30
C LEU A 545 -11.03 -26.45 -28.68
N ALA A 546 -11.36 -26.27 -27.40
CA ALA A 546 -12.45 -26.97 -26.75
C ALA A 546 -13.84 -26.49 -27.21
N ALA A 547 -14.04 -25.18 -27.38
CA ALA A 547 -15.27 -24.59 -27.91
C ALA A 547 -15.59 -25.11 -29.33
N LYS A 548 -14.54 -25.32 -30.14
CA LYS A 548 -14.64 -25.94 -31.48
C LYS A 548 -14.79 -27.47 -31.43
N GLY A 549 -14.69 -28.09 -30.25
CA GLY A 549 -14.75 -29.54 -30.07
C GLY A 549 -13.55 -30.30 -30.65
N ALA A 550 -12.42 -29.62 -30.86
CA ALA A 550 -11.18 -30.24 -31.31
C ALA A 550 -10.50 -31.05 -30.19
N ILE A 551 -10.64 -30.59 -28.94
CA ILE A 551 -10.05 -31.22 -27.75
C ILE A 551 -11.10 -31.39 -26.63
N THR A 552 -10.90 -32.33 -25.71
CA THR A 552 -11.54 -32.29 -24.40
C THR A 552 -10.75 -31.38 -23.46
N LEU A 553 -11.44 -30.72 -22.54
CA LEU A 553 -10.85 -30.05 -21.38
C LEU A 553 -11.59 -30.51 -20.12
N GLY A 554 -10.84 -30.77 -19.05
CA GLY A 554 -11.38 -31.22 -17.77
C GLY A 554 -10.71 -30.57 -16.57
N LEU A 555 -11.36 -30.69 -15.41
CA LEU A 555 -10.84 -30.27 -14.10
C LEU A 555 -10.39 -31.48 -13.26
N PRO A 556 -9.29 -31.39 -12.49
CA PRO A 556 -8.24 -30.36 -12.60
C PRO A 556 -7.58 -30.40 -13.99
N ALA A 557 -6.90 -29.32 -14.39
CA ALA A 557 -6.42 -29.07 -15.76
C ALA A 557 -6.00 -30.34 -16.56
N ARG A 558 -6.91 -30.86 -17.39
CA ARG A 558 -6.74 -32.01 -18.28
C ARG A 558 -7.04 -31.62 -19.70
N ALA A 559 -6.36 -32.25 -20.66
CA ALA A 559 -6.70 -32.13 -22.09
C ALA A 559 -6.42 -33.42 -22.85
N GLY A 560 -7.24 -33.69 -23.87
CA GLY A 560 -7.09 -34.79 -24.82
C GLY A 560 -7.51 -34.39 -26.24
N GLN A 561 -6.90 -34.93 -27.28
CA GLN A 561 -7.30 -34.70 -28.67
C GLN A 561 -8.61 -35.44 -29.00
N VAL A 562 -9.51 -34.79 -29.74
CA VAL A 562 -10.78 -35.37 -30.20
C VAL A 562 -10.83 -35.43 -31.73
N ASP A 563 -10.77 -34.28 -32.41
CA ASP A 563 -10.87 -34.20 -33.87
C ASP A 563 -9.93 -33.11 -34.43
N PRO A 564 -8.83 -33.49 -35.11
CA PRO A 564 -7.89 -32.53 -35.70
C PRO A 564 -8.50 -31.67 -36.81
N ASN A 565 -9.63 -32.08 -37.40
CA ASN A 565 -10.29 -31.32 -38.46
C ASN A 565 -11.12 -30.14 -37.92
N ARG A 566 -11.36 -30.10 -36.60
CA ARG A 566 -12.08 -29.01 -35.92
C ARG A 566 -11.17 -27.90 -35.38
N ALA A 567 -9.86 -28.14 -35.29
CA ALA A 567 -8.90 -27.09 -34.98
C ALA A 567 -8.88 -26.06 -36.14
N ALA A 568 -9.06 -24.77 -35.84
CA ALA A 568 -9.15 -23.75 -36.90
C ALA A 568 -7.80 -23.51 -37.59
N LYS A 569 -7.83 -22.80 -38.72
CA LYS A 569 -6.65 -22.45 -39.51
C LYS A 569 -5.66 -21.60 -38.69
N GLY A 570 -4.39 -21.63 -39.09
CA GLY A 570 -3.34 -20.83 -38.43
C GLY A 570 -2.85 -21.47 -37.14
N PHE A 571 -2.70 -20.65 -36.10
CA PHE A 571 -2.01 -20.99 -34.86
C PHE A 571 -2.65 -22.19 -34.12
N GLU A 572 -3.98 -22.29 -34.15
CA GLU A 572 -4.75 -23.37 -33.52
C GLU A 572 -4.41 -24.76 -34.09
N ARG A 573 -4.29 -24.90 -35.40
CA ARG A 573 -3.96 -26.18 -36.05
C ARG A 573 -2.53 -26.64 -35.76
N ASN A 574 -1.59 -25.70 -35.69
CA ASN A 574 -0.20 -26.00 -35.38
C ASN A 574 -0.05 -26.39 -33.90
N PHE A 575 -0.67 -25.62 -33.01
CA PHE A 575 -0.69 -25.87 -31.58
C PHE A 575 -1.43 -27.16 -31.20
N PHE A 576 -2.47 -27.57 -31.93
CA PHE A 576 -3.23 -28.80 -31.68
C PHE A 576 -2.34 -30.03 -31.44
N SER A 577 -1.26 -30.17 -32.22
CA SER A 577 -0.30 -31.26 -32.11
C SER A 577 0.56 -31.26 -30.83
N ALA A 578 0.43 -30.24 -29.97
CA ALA A 578 1.03 -30.15 -28.63
C ALA A 578 0.12 -30.71 -27.52
N VAL A 579 -1.18 -30.83 -27.78
CA VAL A 579 -2.16 -31.37 -26.83
C VAL A 579 -1.96 -32.89 -26.72
N PRO A 580 -2.07 -33.52 -25.53
CA PRO A 580 -1.98 -34.96 -25.38
C PRO A 580 -3.01 -35.71 -26.24
N ARG A 581 -2.64 -36.88 -26.80
CA ARG A 581 -3.57 -37.69 -27.61
C ARG A 581 -4.74 -38.24 -26.81
N GLU A 582 -4.48 -38.70 -25.58
CA GLU A 582 -5.47 -39.19 -24.64
C GLU A 582 -5.66 -38.18 -23.50
N GLU A 583 -6.85 -38.11 -22.92
CA GLU A 583 -7.16 -37.11 -21.90
C GLU A 583 -6.35 -37.29 -20.62
N THR A 584 -5.31 -36.46 -20.49
CA THR A 584 -4.33 -36.54 -19.40
C THR A 584 -4.21 -35.21 -18.69
N ALA A 585 -3.80 -35.25 -17.41
CA ALA A 585 -3.44 -34.05 -16.66
C ALA A 585 -2.32 -33.26 -17.36
N LEU A 586 -2.44 -31.93 -17.34
CA LEU A 586 -1.47 -30.99 -17.84
C LEU A 586 -0.50 -30.60 -16.72
N ASP A 587 0.47 -31.46 -16.45
CA ASP A 587 1.56 -31.16 -15.51
C ASP A 587 2.39 -29.94 -15.95
N ASN A 588 3.11 -29.32 -15.01
CA ASN A 588 3.95 -28.14 -15.27
C ASN A 588 4.95 -28.36 -16.42
N SER A 589 5.46 -29.58 -16.64
CA SER A 589 6.39 -29.86 -17.73
C SER A 589 5.71 -29.83 -19.10
N ARG A 590 4.44 -30.28 -19.17
CA ARG A 590 3.60 -30.20 -20.38
C ARG A 590 3.19 -28.76 -20.65
N LEU A 591 2.72 -28.04 -19.62
CA LEU A 591 2.38 -26.62 -19.72
C LEU A 591 3.57 -25.77 -20.16
N LEU A 592 4.78 -26.03 -19.65
CA LEU A 592 6.01 -25.37 -20.10
C LEU A 592 6.37 -25.70 -21.56
N LYS A 593 6.18 -26.95 -22.01
CA LYS A 593 6.38 -27.34 -23.42
C LYS A 593 5.35 -26.68 -24.35
N MET A 594 4.10 -26.60 -23.91
CA MET A 594 3.00 -25.94 -24.62
C MET A 594 3.24 -24.43 -24.71
N LYS A 595 3.53 -23.76 -23.58
CA LYS A 595 3.99 -22.36 -23.52
C LYS A 595 5.16 -22.10 -24.46
N LYS A 596 6.21 -22.93 -24.41
CA LYS A 596 7.38 -22.78 -25.28
C LYS A 596 6.98 -22.85 -26.75
N ARG A 597 6.17 -23.83 -27.15
CA ARG A 597 5.69 -23.92 -28.55
C ARG A 597 4.90 -22.67 -28.95
N VAL A 598 4.01 -22.18 -28.09
CA VAL A 598 3.28 -20.93 -28.33
C VAL A 598 4.29 -19.79 -28.52
N THR A 599 5.27 -19.60 -27.64
CA THR A 599 6.27 -18.53 -27.75
C THR A 599 7.17 -18.65 -28.99
N ASP A 600 7.59 -19.87 -29.35
CA ASP A 600 8.43 -20.13 -30.54
C ASP A 600 7.65 -19.78 -31.83
N GLU A 601 6.40 -20.23 -31.95
CA GLU A 601 5.52 -19.95 -33.10
C GLU A 601 5.11 -18.47 -33.17
N GLN A 602 4.87 -17.83 -32.02
CA GLN A 602 4.60 -16.39 -31.93
C GLN A 602 5.76 -15.56 -32.50
N LYS A 603 7.01 -15.95 -32.22
CA LYS A 603 8.18 -15.22 -32.70
C LYS A 603 8.28 -15.29 -34.22
N GLU A 604 8.12 -16.48 -34.80
CA GLU A 604 8.15 -16.68 -36.26
C GLU A 604 7.01 -15.92 -36.96
N TRP A 605 5.81 -15.92 -36.37
CA TRP A 605 4.65 -15.18 -36.88
C TRP A 605 4.80 -13.65 -36.77
N LEU A 606 5.36 -13.13 -35.67
CA LEU A 606 5.63 -11.69 -35.50
C LEU A 606 6.59 -11.14 -36.57
N GLU A 607 7.55 -11.95 -37.02
CA GLU A 607 8.54 -11.57 -38.03
C GLU A 607 7.97 -11.56 -39.46
N HIS A 608 6.89 -12.30 -39.75
CA HIS A 608 6.37 -12.52 -41.11
C HIS A 608 4.93 -12.01 -41.36
N SER A 609 4.16 -11.66 -40.32
CA SER A 609 2.73 -11.32 -40.46
C SER A 609 2.43 -9.98 -41.15
N GLY A 610 3.37 -9.03 -41.18
CA GLY A 610 3.15 -7.66 -41.68
C GLY A 610 2.22 -6.79 -40.81
N LEU A 611 1.66 -7.34 -39.73
CA LEU A 611 0.80 -6.62 -38.78
C LEU A 611 1.60 -5.78 -37.76
N PHE A 612 2.91 -6.00 -37.68
CA PHE A 612 3.84 -5.19 -36.92
C PHE A 612 4.83 -4.50 -37.87
N LEU A 613 5.28 -3.30 -37.50
CA LEU A 613 6.27 -2.58 -38.29
C LEU A 613 7.62 -3.33 -38.24
N PRO A 614 8.27 -3.58 -39.40
CA PRO A 614 9.55 -4.28 -39.43
C PRO A 614 10.59 -3.48 -38.62
N GLY A 615 11.30 -4.17 -37.72
CA GLY A 615 12.13 -3.54 -36.69
C GLY A 615 13.43 -2.86 -37.16
N GLY A 616 13.51 -2.38 -38.40
CA GLY A 616 14.73 -1.96 -39.08
C GLY A 616 15.44 -0.75 -38.46
N GLU A 617 14.79 0.42 -38.41
CA GLU A 617 15.48 1.69 -38.10
C GLU A 617 15.85 1.83 -36.61
N GLY A 618 15.03 1.30 -35.70
CA GLY A 618 15.23 1.44 -34.25
C GLY A 618 16.29 0.50 -33.65
N GLN A 619 16.67 -0.59 -34.32
CA GLN A 619 17.55 -1.61 -33.76
C GLN A 619 19.04 -1.23 -33.79
N GLY A 620 19.50 -0.55 -34.84
CA GLY A 620 20.90 -0.10 -34.94
C GLY A 620 21.26 0.87 -33.83
N LEU A 621 20.43 1.91 -33.65
CA LEU A 621 20.58 2.88 -32.56
C LEU A 621 20.45 2.22 -31.17
N ARG A 622 19.52 1.26 -30.99
CA ARG A 622 19.41 0.52 -29.71
C ARG A 622 20.69 -0.27 -29.40
N ARG A 623 21.28 -0.97 -30.38
CA ARG A 623 22.56 -1.69 -30.20
C ARG A 623 23.70 -0.72 -29.88
N GLY A 624 23.75 0.43 -30.55
CA GLY A 624 24.71 1.51 -30.24
C GLY A 624 24.56 2.05 -28.82
N LEU A 625 23.34 2.37 -28.38
CA LEU A 625 23.08 2.86 -27.02
C LEU A 625 23.32 1.78 -25.95
N MET A 626 23.00 0.51 -26.21
CA MET A 626 23.35 -0.60 -25.32
C MET A 626 24.87 -0.78 -25.18
N ALA A 627 25.64 -0.61 -26.27
CA ALA A 627 27.10 -0.60 -26.20
C ALA A 627 27.64 0.65 -25.47
N LEU A 628 27.02 1.82 -25.67
CA LEU A 628 27.41 3.08 -25.03
C LEU A 628 27.20 3.03 -23.51
N PHE A 629 26.00 2.67 -23.04
CA PHE A 629 25.67 2.62 -21.61
C PHE A 629 26.18 1.35 -20.92
N GLY A 630 26.31 0.23 -21.64
CA GLY A 630 26.83 -1.03 -21.07
C GLY A 630 28.35 -1.13 -21.00
N LEU A 631 29.09 -0.46 -21.90
CA LEU A 631 30.56 -0.56 -21.98
C LEU A 631 31.25 0.79 -22.18
N GLY A 632 30.76 1.65 -23.07
CA GLY A 632 31.43 2.90 -23.45
C GLY A 632 31.63 3.89 -22.29
N ILE A 633 30.55 4.26 -21.61
CA ILE A 633 30.57 5.23 -20.51
C ILE A 633 31.39 4.71 -19.31
N PRO A 634 31.20 3.47 -18.81
CA PRO A 634 32.06 2.93 -17.75
C PRO A 634 33.55 2.95 -18.08
N VAL A 635 33.94 2.60 -19.32
CA VAL A 635 35.34 2.60 -19.75
C VAL A 635 35.92 4.02 -19.87
N LEU A 636 35.14 4.98 -20.40
CA LEU A 636 35.58 6.38 -20.51
C LEU A 636 35.75 7.05 -19.15
N VAL A 637 34.85 6.77 -18.19
CA VAL A 637 34.99 7.23 -16.80
C VAL A 637 36.26 6.64 -16.17
N TRP A 638 36.50 5.34 -16.32
CA TRP A 638 37.70 4.68 -15.78
C TRP A 638 39.00 5.17 -16.44
N ALA A 639 38.98 5.48 -17.74
CA ALA A 639 40.11 6.04 -18.46
C ALA A 639 40.41 7.49 -18.05
N PHE A 640 39.39 8.30 -17.75
CA PHE A 640 39.55 9.65 -17.20
C PHE A 640 40.25 9.62 -15.83
N TYR A 641 39.88 8.66 -14.96
CA TYR A 641 40.52 8.45 -13.67
C TYR A 641 42.00 8.04 -13.74
N LEU A 642 42.43 7.36 -14.80
CA LEU A 642 43.85 7.05 -15.02
C LEU A 642 44.69 8.26 -15.48
N LEU A 643 44.05 9.36 -15.88
CA LEU A 643 44.69 10.56 -16.43
C LEU A 643 44.72 11.74 -15.44
N THR A 644 43.96 11.68 -14.34
CA THR A 644 43.97 12.71 -13.29
C THR A 644 45.11 12.46 -12.29
N ASP A 645 46.08 13.37 -12.26
CA ASP A 645 47.26 13.29 -11.38
C ASP A 645 46.88 13.43 -9.88
N PRO A 646 47.19 12.45 -9.01
CA PRO A 646 46.92 12.51 -7.57
C PRO A 646 47.61 13.67 -6.82
N SER A 647 48.57 14.35 -7.44
CA SER A 647 49.32 15.45 -6.83
C SER A 647 48.67 16.84 -6.95
N SER A 648 47.46 16.95 -7.52
CA SER A 648 46.80 18.26 -7.71
C SER A 648 46.53 18.96 -6.35
N PRO A 649 46.95 20.22 -6.14
CA PRO A 649 46.94 20.86 -4.82
C PRO A 649 45.57 21.41 -4.38
N VAL A 650 44.48 21.09 -5.09
CA VAL A 650 43.16 21.72 -4.92
C VAL A 650 42.35 21.08 -3.80
N LEU A 651 42.57 19.80 -3.49
CA LEU A 651 41.87 19.03 -2.44
C LEU A 651 42.85 18.06 -1.78
N PRO A 652 43.10 18.13 -0.46
CA PRO A 652 43.91 17.15 0.24
C PRO A 652 43.48 15.68 0.04
N ALA A 653 44.48 14.78 0.05
CA ALA A 653 44.38 13.41 -0.45
C ALA A 653 43.21 12.52 0.06
N PRO A 654 42.83 12.49 1.35
CA PRO A 654 41.85 11.50 1.83
C PRO A 654 40.42 11.75 1.28
N HIS A 655 40.02 13.02 1.11
CA HIS A 655 38.72 13.35 0.51
C HIS A 655 38.76 13.28 -1.02
N TYR A 656 39.92 13.47 -1.66
CA TYR A 656 40.07 13.21 -3.09
C TYR A 656 39.72 11.75 -3.45
N LEU A 657 40.12 10.78 -2.61
CA LEU A 657 39.77 9.37 -2.81
C LEU A 657 38.27 9.09 -2.56
N ALA A 658 37.71 9.61 -1.46
CA ALA A 658 36.32 9.35 -1.07
C ALA A 658 35.29 9.90 -2.08
N HIS A 659 35.45 11.16 -2.51
CA HIS A 659 34.51 11.77 -3.47
C HIS A 659 34.57 11.11 -4.85
N ASN A 660 35.75 10.69 -5.31
CA ASN A 660 35.92 10.02 -6.60
C ASN A 660 35.36 8.58 -6.61
N PHE A 661 35.41 7.87 -5.48
CA PHE A 661 34.79 6.55 -5.37
C PHE A 661 33.25 6.62 -5.38
N LEU A 662 32.67 7.61 -4.69
CA LEU A 662 31.22 7.88 -4.73
C LEU A 662 30.74 8.34 -6.11
N PHE A 663 31.50 9.20 -6.81
CA PHE A 663 31.09 9.66 -8.14
C PHE A 663 31.14 8.54 -9.19
N SER A 664 32.20 7.74 -9.21
CA SER A 664 32.34 6.62 -10.17
C SER A 664 31.30 5.51 -9.96
N THR A 665 30.95 5.18 -8.71
CA THR A 665 29.88 4.22 -8.42
C THR A 665 28.50 4.74 -8.83
N LEU A 666 28.19 6.02 -8.61
CA LEU A 666 26.90 6.60 -9.02
C LEU A 666 26.75 6.70 -10.54
N VAL A 667 27.80 7.08 -11.28
CA VAL A 667 27.75 7.14 -12.75
C VAL A 667 27.61 5.75 -13.37
N THR A 668 28.30 4.73 -12.85
CA THR A 668 28.16 3.35 -13.35
C THR A 668 26.80 2.75 -13.02
N ALA A 669 26.25 2.99 -11.82
CA ALA A 669 24.89 2.61 -11.45
C ALA A 669 23.84 3.27 -12.36
N GLY A 670 23.94 4.58 -12.61
CA GLY A 670 23.05 5.30 -13.53
C GLY A 670 23.11 4.77 -14.98
N SER A 671 24.31 4.42 -15.45
CA SER A 671 24.50 3.81 -16.77
C SER A 671 23.88 2.41 -16.88
N LEU A 672 23.96 1.60 -15.81
CA LEU A 672 23.27 0.30 -15.73
C LEU A 672 21.74 0.45 -15.69
N VAL A 673 21.20 1.41 -14.94
CA VAL A 673 19.76 1.71 -14.93
C VAL A 673 19.30 2.16 -16.32
N ALA A 674 20.04 3.04 -17.00
CA ALA A 674 19.74 3.45 -18.37
C ALA A 674 19.78 2.26 -19.35
N PHE A 675 20.74 1.35 -19.22
CA PHE A 675 20.82 0.10 -20.00
C PHE A 675 19.59 -0.79 -19.77
N VAL A 676 19.18 -1.01 -18.51
CA VAL A 676 17.98 -1.80 -18.16
C VAL A 676 16.71 -1.14 -18.70
N LEU A 677 16.55 0.18 -18.59
CA LEU A 677 15.39 0.89 -19.12
C LEU A 677 15.31 0.83 -20.65
N VAL A 678 16.45 0.93 -21.35
CA VAL A 678 16.53 0.75 -22.82
C VAL A 678 16.23 -0.70 -23.24
N TRP A 679 16.52 -1.68 -22.37
CA TRP A 679 16.19 -3.10 -22.56
C TRP A 679 14.69 -3.36 -22.35
N VAL A 680 14.10 -2.89 -21.24
CA VAL A 680 12.68 -3.07 -20.88
C VAL A 680 11.72 -2.31 -21.80
N SER A 681 12.13 -1.16 -22.35
CA SER A 681 11.27 -0.29 -23.19
C SER A 681 10.97 -0.85 -24.60
N HIS A 682 11.15 -2.15 -24.85
CA HIS A 682 10.83 -2.75 -26.15
C HIS A 682 9.36 -3.16 -26.24
N ARG A 683 8.52 -2.27 -26.78
CA ARG A 683 7.22 -2.65 -27.36
C ARG A 683 7.30 -2.58 -28.89
N PRO A 684 6.85 -3.60 -29.64
CA PRO A 684 6.70 -3.48 -31.08
C PRO A 684 5.51 -2.55 -31.41
N ALA A 685 5.58 -1.85 -32.53
CA ALA A 685 4.51 -1.00 -33.04
C ALA A 685 3.72 -1.75 -34.12
N LEU A 686 2.41 -1.54 -34.13
CA LEU A 686 1.50 -2.11 -35.12
C LEU A 686 1.59 -1.35 -36.45
N SER A 687 1.45 -2.08 -37.57
CA SER A 687 1.20 -1.48 -38.87
C SER A 687 -0.25 -0.99 -38.98
N ALA A 688 -0.62 -0.32 -40.08
CA ALA A 688 -2.00 0.14 -40.26
C ALA A 688 -3.03 -1.01 -40.18
N ASP A 689 -2.75 -2.15 -40.82
CA ASP A 689 -3.56 -3.37 -40.71
C ASP A 689 -3.57 -3.97 -39.30
N GLY A 690 -2.41 -3.98 -38.61
CA GLY A 690 -2.33 -4.44 -37.23
C GLY A 690 -3.17 -3.59 -36.27
N THR A 691 -3.16 -2.27 -36.46
CA THR A 691 -3.99 -1.33 -35.70
C THR A 691 -5.47 -1.47 -36.03
N VAL A 692 -5.84 -1.79 -37.27
CA VAL A 692 -7.24 -2.11 -37.62
C VAL A 692 -7.72 -3.32 -36.84
N LEU A 693 -6.99 -4.43 -36.85
CA LEU A 693 -7.38 -5.64 -36.11
C LEU A 693 -7.35 -5.43 -34.58
N HIS A 694 -6.42 -4.61 -34.08
CA HIS A 694 -6.41 -4.18 -32.68
C HIS A 694 -7.63 -3.31 -32.31
N ASP A 695 -7.97 -2.31 -33.13
CA ASP A 695 -9.14 -1.45 -32.90
C ASP A 695 -10.45 -2.28 -32.99
N GLN A 696 -10.52 -3.29 -33.88
CA GLN A 696 -11.62 -4.26 -33.91
C GLN A 696 -11.73 -5.07 -32.60
N LEU A 697 -10.60 -5.53 -32.06
CA LEU A 697 -10.55 -6.26 -30.79
C LEU A 697 -10.92 -5.38 -29.59
N VAL A 698 -10.52 -4.10 -29.57
CA VAL A 698 -10.94 -3.15 -28.53
C VAL A 698 -12.44 -2.83 -28.64
N GLY A 699 -12.99 -2.77 -29.86
CA GLY A 699 -14.44 -2.67 -30.07
C GLY A 699 -15.20 -3.89 -29.53
N LEU A 700 -14.65 -5.10 -29.68
CA LEU A 700 -15.17 -6.32 -29.09
C LEU A 700 -15.01 -6.36 -27.56
N GLU A 701 -13.89 -5.86 -27.03
CA GLU A 701 -13.69 -5.70 -25.59
C GLU A 701 -14.73 -4.77 -24.99
N GLN A 702 -15.01 -3.63 -25.63
CA GLN A 702 -16.09 -2.74 -25.23
C GLN A 702 -17.45 -3.43 -25.30
N TYR A 703 -17.72 -4.28 -26.30
CA TYR A 703 -18.97 -5.04 -26.38
C TYR A 703 -19.11 -6.00 -25.18
N ILE A 704 -18.12 -6.88 -24.97
CA ILE A 704 -18.12 -7.86 -23.86
C ILE A 704 -18.17 -7.16 -22.49
N ARG A 705 -17.52 -6.00 -22.36
CA ARG A 705 -17.52 -5.18 -21.14
C ARG A 705 -18.86 -4.47 -20.93
N THR A 706 -19.46 -3.91 -21.96
CA THR A 706 -20.64 -3.00 -21.82
C THR A 706 -21.97 -3.72 -21.98
N ALA A 707 -21.98 -4.94 -22.53
CA ALA A 707 -23.17 -5.75 -22.86
C ALA A 707 -24.38 -5.54 -21.94
N GLU A 708 -25.30 -4.67 -22.38
CA GLU A 708 -26.60 -4.50 -21.76
C GLU A 708 -27.39 -5.79 -21.94
N GLN A 709 -27.85 -6.40 -20.83
CA GLN A 709 -28.49 -7.72 -20.78
C GLN A 709 -29.75 -7.89 -21.65
N HIS A 710 -30.23 -6.82 -22.28
CA HIS A 710 -31.51 -6.73 -22.97
C HIS A 710 -31.41 -6.80 -24.51
N GLN A 711 -30.20 -6.75 -25.10
CA GLN A 711 -30.03 -6.68 -26.57
C GLN A 711 -29.72 -8.02 -27.26
N LEU A 712 -29.31 -9.04 -26.50
CA LEU A 712 -29.00 -10.37 -27.03
C LEU A 712 -30.30 -11.14 -27.32
N ARG A 713 -30.72 -11.16 -28.59
CA ARG A 713 -31.98 -11.80 -29.02
C ARG A 713 -31.96 -13.32 -28.86
N TYR A 714 -33.14 -13.85 -28.55
CA TYR A 714 -33.44 -15.20 -28.06
C TYR A 714 -32.99 -16.39 -28.95
N GLU A 715 -32.74 -16.18 -30.24
CA GLU A 715 -32.74 -17.28 -31.23
C GLU A 715 -31.35 -17.76 -31.72
N GLU A 716 -30.24 -17.13 -31.31
CA GLU A 716 -28.85 -17.57 -31.62
C GLU A 716 -27.98 -17.86 -30.37
N SER A 717 -28.58 -17.80 -29.18
CA SER A 717 -27.86 -17.52 -27.94
C SER A 717 -26.94 -18.62 -27.39
N GLN A 718 -27.15 -19.90 -27.75
CA GLN A 718 -26.27 -20.99 -27.29
C GLN A 718 -24.86 -20.94 -27.89
N ASP A 719 -24.73 -20.52 -29.14
CA ASP A 719 -23.42 -20.50 -29.84
C ASP A 719 -22.62 -19.24 -29.48
N VAL A 720 -23.31 -18.11 -29.27
CA VAL A 720 -22.75 -16.83 -28.80
C VAL A 720 -21.87 -17.01 -27.55
N PHE A 721 -22.32 -17.78 -26.54
CA PHE A 721 -21.51 -18.02 -25.35
C PHE A 721 -20.21 -18.77 -25.66
N ARG A 722 -20.30 -19.88 -26.40
CA ARG A 722 -19.14 -20.73 -26.76
C ARG A 722 -18.13 -19.96 -27.62
N ARG A 723 -18.63 -19.12 -28.52
CA ARG A 723 -17.90 -18.30 -29.47
C ARG A 723 -17.10 -17.17 -28.79
N PHE A 724 -17.69 -16.44 -27.84
CA PHE A 724 -17.00 -15.32 -27.18
C PHE A 724 -16.22 -15.70 -25.93
N LEU A 725 -16.44 -16.87 -25.32
CA LEU A 725 -15.71 -17.30 -24.13
C LEU A 725 -14.16 -17.27 -24.29
N PRO A 726 -13.54 -17.75 -25.40
CA PRO A 726 -12.09 -17.63 -25.59
C PRO A 726 -11.60 -16.18 -25.59
N TRP A 727 -12.37 -15.27 -26.20
CA TRP A 727 -12.06 -13.85 -26.26
C TRP A 727 -12.25 -13.15 -24.91
N ALA A 728 -13.28 -13.52 -24.15
CA ALA A 728 -13.48 -13.03 -22.79
C ALA A 728 -12.34 -13.47 -21.84
N VAL A 729 -11.83 -14.71 -21.97
CA VAL A 729 -10.65 -15.19 -21.24
C VAL A 729 -9.40 -14.42 -21.63
N LEU A 730 -9.19 -14.21 -22.94
CA LEU A 730 -8.06 -13.46 -23.47
C LEU A 730 -7.99 -12.02 -22.93
N LEU A 731 -9.15 -11.35 -22.88
CA LEU A 731 -9.31 -9.95 -22.47
C LEU A 731 -9.47 -9.77 -20.94
N GLY A 732 -9.47 -10.85 -20.16
CA GLY A 732 -9.68 -10.79 -18.70
C GLY A 732 -11.11 -10.44 -18.28
N LEU A 733 -12.10 -10.64 -19.16
CA LEU A 733 -13.52 -10.36 -18.94
C LEU A 733 -14.37 -11.64 -18.71
N ALA A 734 -13.74 -12.81 -18.56
CA ALA A 734 -14.41 -14.11 -18.48
C ALA A 734 -15.49 -14.19 -17.38
N GLU A 735 -15.20 -13.72 -16.17
CA GLU A 735 -16.16 -13.77 -15.05
C GLU A 735 -17.38 -12.88 -15.32
N ARG A 736 -17.16 -11.67 -15.85
CA ARG A 736 -18.24 -10.74 -16.25
C ARG A 736 -19.10 -11.32 -17.37
N TRP A 737 -18.48 -11.98 -18.35
CA TRP A 737 -19.18 -12.67 -19.43
C TRP A 737 -20.00 -13.87 -18.90
N ALA A 738 -19.43 -14.67 -17.99
CA ALA A 738 -20.14 -15.75 -17.32
C ALA A 738 -21.29 -15.26 -16.43
N GLN A 739 -21.15 -14.10 -15.76
CA GLN A 739 -22.22 -13.46 -15.00
C GLN A 739 -23.35 -12.95 -15.91
N ALA A 740 -23.03 -12.29 -17.02
CA ALA A 740 -24.03 -11.88 -18.01
C ALA A 740 -24.84 -13.08 -18.52
N CYS A 741 -24.18 -14.19 -18.86
CA CYS A 741 -24.84 -15.41 -19.31
C CYS A 741 -25.66 -16.12 -18.20
N ARG A 742 -25.21 -16.09 -16.94
CA ARG A 742 -26.01 -16.57 -15.79
C ARG A 742 -27.34 -15.82 -15.69
N THR A 743 -27.31 -14.49 -15.64
CA THR A 743 -28.53 -13.68 -15.51
C THR A 743 -29.48 -13.89 -16.70
N MET A 744 -28.94 -14.04 -17.91
CA MET A 744 -29.76 -14.34 -19.08
C MET A 744 -30.37 -15.75 -19.07
N ALA A 745 -29.72 -16.74 -18.46
CA ALA A 745 -30.28 -18.08 -18.28
C ALA A 745 -31.38 -18.09 -17.20
N GLU A 746 -31.17 -17.35 -16.11
CA GLU A 746 -32.17 -17.14 -15.04
C GLU A 746 -33.42 -16.41 -15.56
N GLN A 747 -33.24 -15.44 -16.46
CA GLN A 747 -34.33 -14.75 -17.15
C GLN A 747 -35.03 -15.61 -18.24
N GLY A 748 -34.53 -16.82 -18.51
CA GLY A 748 -35.04 -17.70 -19.57
C GLY A 748 -34.73 -17.23 -21.00
N THR A 749 -33.89 -16.20 -21.17
CA THR A 749 -33.51 -15.60 -22.45
C THR A 749 -32.56 -16.49 -23.26
N ILE A 750 -31.85 -17.40 -22.60
CA ILE A 750 -31.00 -18.43 -23.24
C ILE A 750 -31.33 -19.80 -22.66
N PRO A 751 -31.34 -20.90 -23.45
CA PRO A 751 -31.59 -22.22 -22.89
C PRO A 751 -30.46 -22.63 -21.94
N PRO A 752 -30.73 -23.45 -20.90
CA PRO A 752 -29.67 -24.05 -20.09
C PRO A 752 -28.71 -24.81 -21.00
N VAL A 753 -27.44 -24.37 -21.00
CA VAL A 753 -26.48 -24.70 -22.06
C VAL A 753 -26.06 -26.17 -21.94
N ASP A 754 -26.05 -26.90 -23.07
CA ASP A 754 -25.92 -28.36 -23.08
C ASP A 754 -24.71 -28.89 -22.30
N ALA A 755 -24.98 -29.88 -21.44
CA ALA A 755 -24.12 -30.27 -20.31
C ALA A 755 -22.73 -30.84 -20.69
N SER A 756 -22.52 -31.22 -21.95
CA SER A 756 -21.25 -31.77 -22.45
C SER A 756 -20.17 -30.72 -22.73
N PHE A 757 -20.56 -29.47 -22.98
CA PHE A 757 -19.64 -28.32 -23.04
C PHE A 757 -19.86 -27.34 -21.88
N ALA A 758 -21.07 -27.31 -21.34
CA ALA A 758 -21.50 -26.30 -20.38
C ALA A 758 -22.28 -26.88 -19.19
N GLY A 759 -21.88 -28.05 -18.70
CA GLY A 759 -22.29 -28.58 -17.38
C GLY A 759 -21.76 -27.75 -16.20
N GLY A 760 -21.63 -26.43 -16.37
CA GLY A 760 -20.85 -25.56 -15.51
C GLY A 760 -21.00 -24.09 -15.85
N LEU A 761 -22.13 -23.46 -15.53
CA LEU A 761 -22.10 -22.03 -15.24
C LEU A 761 -21.33 -21.75 -13.94
N TYR A 762 -21.40 -22.67 -12.96
CA TYR A 762 -20.49 -22.73 -11.80
C TYR A 762 -19.09 -23.29 -12.15
N GLY A 763 -19.00 -24.11 -13.20
CA GLY A 763 -17.78 -24.82 -13.59
C GLY A 763 -16.90 -24.08 -14.60
N VAL A 764 -17.43 -23.17 -15.44
CA VAL A 764 -16.64 -22.46 -16.45
C VAL A 764 -15.73 -21.41 -15.82
N SER A 765 -16.21 -20.64 -14.82
CA SER A 765 -15.31 -19.78 -14.03
C SER A 765 -14.21 -20.61 -13.36
N GLY A 766 -14.55 -21.66 -12.61
CA GLY A 766 -13.57 -22.56 -11.99
C GLY A 766 -12.64 -23.29 -12.98
N LEU A 767 -13.07 -23.54 -14.22
CA LEU A 767 -12.25 -24.13 -15.29
C LEU A 767 -11.34 -23.09 -15.94
N VAL A 768 -11.83 -21.88 -16.18
CA VAL A 768 -11.03 -20.74 -16.66
C VAL A 768 -9.98 -20.38 -15.64
N ASP A 769 -10.36 -20.22 -14.37
CA ASP A 769 -9.47 -19.85 -13.27
C ASP A 769 -8.54 -21.01 -12.91
N GLY A 770 -9.00 -22.26 -12.94
CA GLY A 770 -8.17 -23.45 -12.75
C GLY A 770 -7.13 -23.66 -13.87
N LEU A 771 -7.49 -23.40 -15.13
CA LEU A 771 -6.55 -23.45 -16.25
C LEU A 771 -5.61 -22.24 -16.23
N ASN A 772 -6.12 -21.04 -16.00
CA ASN A 772 -5.33 -19.82 -16.00
C ASN A 772 -4.36 -19.79 -14.81
N SER A 773 -4.77 -20.24 -13.62
CA SER A 773 -3.88 -20.46 -12.48
C SER A 773 -2.85 -21.57 -12.76
N SER A 774 -3.22 -22.69 -13.39
CA SER A 774 -2.25 -23.73 -13.77
C SER A 774 -1.20 -23.20 -14.75
N VAL A 775 -1.62 -22.47 -15.80
CA VAL A 775 -0.73 -21.86 -16.80
C VAL A 775 0.09 -20.71 -16.22
N GLN A 776 -0.50 -19.93 -15.30
CA GLN A 776 0.16 -18.84 -14.60
C GLN A 776 1.18 -19.38 -13.60
N SER A 777 0.87 -20.39 -12.79
CA SER A 777 1.81 -21.06 -11.88
C SER A 777 2.96 -21.74 -12.61
N ALA A 778 2.69 -22.41 -13.73
CA ALA A 778 3.73 -22.92 -14.64
C ALA A 778 4.51 -21.79 -15.37
N SER A 779 4.10 -20.53 -15.23
CA SER A 779 4.79 -19.36 -15.76
C SER A 779 5.45 -18.48 -14.70
N SER A 780 4.90 -18.39 -13.49
CA SER A 780 5.39 -17.64 -12.33
C SER A 780 6.37 -18.44 -11.48
N SER A 781 6.55 -19.73 -11.77
CA SER A 781 7.83 -20.44 -11.52
C SER A 781 9.03 -19.85 -12.31
N SER A 782 8.83 -18.71 -13.00
CA SER A 782 9.88 -17.81 -13.47
C SER A 782 9.69 -16.33 -13.04
N GLY A 783 8.89 -16.06 -11.99
CA GLY A 783 8.87 -14.80 -11.23
C GLY A 783 7.49 -14.23 -10.84
N GLY A 784 7.31 -13.91 -9.55
CA GLY A 784 6.49 -12.78 -9.02
C GLY A 784 4.97 -12.94 -8.86
N SER A 785 4.44 -12.54 -7.70
CA SER A 785 3.03 -12.62 -7.24
C SER A 785 2.25 -11.27 -7.34
N GLY A 786 0.94 -11.29 -7.06
CA GLY A 786 0.07 -10.10 -6.87
C GLY A 786 -1.37 -10.21 -7.42
N GLY A 787 -2.41 -9.86 -6.64
CA GLY A 787 -3.85 -10.03 -6.97
C GLY A 787 -4.78 -8.83 -6.64
N SER A 788 -6.10 -9.08 -6.48
CA SER A 788 -7.20 -8.14 -6.07
C SER A 788 -8.57 -8.87 -6.02
N GLY A 789 -9.66 -8.45 -5.34
CA GLY A 789 -9.88 -7.42 -4.30
C GLY A 789 -11.15 -6.52 -4.50
N GLY A 790 -12.13 -6.50 -3.57
CA GLY A 790 -13.10 -5.36 -3.46
C GLY A 790 -14.55 -5.55 -2.91
N SER A 791 -14.81 -5.02 -1.70
CA SER A 791 -15.94 -4.14 -1.22
C SER A 791 -17.44 -4.53 -1.24
N SER A 792 -18.16 -4.28 -0.11
CA SER A 792 -19.23 -3.24 0.00
C SER A 792 -20.03 -3.22 1.34
N GLY A 793 -20.04 -2.07 2.03
CA GLY A 793 -21.28 -1.43 2.52
C GLY A 793 -21.61 -1.46 4.03
N PHE A 794 -21.01 -0.56 4.81
CA PHE A 794 -21.44 -0.24 6.19
C PHE A 794 -21.60 1.29 6.38
N SER A 795 -22.53 1.69 7.25
CA SER A 795 -22.79 3.10 7.61
C SER A 795 -21.65 3.68 8.45
N SER A 796 -21.34 4.96 8.24
CA SER A 796 -20.16 5.65 8.76
C SER A 796 -20.38 6.30 10.14
N SER A 797 -19.61 5.86 11.13
CA SER A 797 -19.31 6.59 12.37
C SER A 797 -18.07 5.97 13.04
N GLY A 798 -17.04 6.77 13.32
CA GLY A 798 -15.84 6.33 14.07
C GLY A 798 -14.87 5.43 13.30
N GLY A 799 -13.59 5.78 13.33
CA GLY A 799 -12.49 4.97 12.79
C GLY A 799 -11.82 4.12 13.87
N GLY A 800 -12.60 3.40 14.67
CA GLY A 800 -12.08 2.57 15.75
C GLY A 800 -11.43 1.28 15.27
N SER A 801 -10.27 0.95 15.83
CA SER A 801 -9.63 -0.37 15.66
C SER A 801 -10.29 -1.40 16.56
N GLY A 802 -10.48 -2.62 16.07
CA GLY A 802 -10.97 -3.73 16.89
C GLY A 802 -9.96 -4.02 18.00
N GLY A 803 -10.39 -3.93 19.25
CA GLY A 803 -9.47 -4.21 20.35
C GLY A 803 -9.04 -5.67 20.44
N GLY A 804 -8.01 -5.95 21.25
CA GLY A 804 -7.72 -7.32 21.73
C GLY A 804 -7.06 -8.28 20.73
N GLY A 805 -6.30 -7.75 19.78
CA GLY A 805 -5.63 -8.52 18.71
C GLY A 805 -4.66 -9.63 19.17
N THR A 806 -4.26 -10.50 18.23
CA THR A 806 -3.14 -11.44 18.43
C THR A 806 -1.93 -11.09 17.56
N GLY A 807 -0.74 -11.61 17.88
CA GLY A 807 0.45 -11.54 17.01
C GLY A 807 1.06 -12.92 16.85
N ALA A 808 1.76 -13.21 15.75
CA ALA A 808 2.46 -14.49 15.61
C ALA A 808 3.78 -14.38 14.80
N SER A 809 4.81 -15.14 15.18
CA SER A 809 6.10 -15.20 14.46
C SER A 809 6.84 -16.52 14.76
N SER A 810 7.80 -16.97 13.94
CA SER A 810 8.66 -18.11 14.33
C SER A 810 9.90 -17.72 15.13
N TRP A 811 10.56 -18.72 15.71
CA TRP A 811 11.82 -18.58 16.45
C TRP A 811 12.72 -19.82 16.39
#